data_AF-A0A2N6GC78-F1
#
_entry.id   AF-A0A2N6GC78-F1
#
_cell.length_a   1.000
_cell.length_b   1.000
_cell.length_c   1.000
_cell.angle_alpha   90.00
_cell.angle_beta   90.00
_cell.angle_gamma   90.00
#
_symmetry.space_group_name_H-M   'P 1'
#
loop_
_entity.id
_entity.type
_entity.pdbx_description
1 polymer ?
#
loop_
_entity_poly.entity_id
_entity_poly.type
_entity_poly.pdbx_seq_one_letter_code
_entity_poly.pdbx_strand_id
1 'polypeptide(L)'
;MKRVKKVRGKGLLYLAILLCSQLLATSALAWSPLAVADDPLLRMPGTQPAQGINLESPGRCLNCHSGYNQAVEPGHNWKGSMMAQASRDPIFWACMTVAAQDSIWALGNPNAVDLCERCHFPAGWLQGRSDPPNATAMTGSDYDGLSCDFCHQMWDPNFETTYNGSREGSDWSGYWDEASSLSSTAAGETYAADQALAANIQLFHPGQFFIDNLPKYAGTYTESGSGQFFISDQRSKRASFADAGAKHQMLYSRFHKSKYFCATCHDVSNPVLANAGLSGLPDLSGGSDLITEQYAASSYFHVERTFSEFMLSAYGQQGGAPTNADFQAQGAPSITHAAKCQDCHMRDVVGAGANKNTAVLRPDGSLEHPQSGQPLHDLTGGNAWISYILASLDQNGPVYDATNAALLGQGPAVLTLDLSQGESPLQNGAALKDGSDRALQQLQLAATLKSHSYDPANGIFSVNIQNNSGHKLISGFPEGRRMFLNVKLYKQGQLIFEVNPYSSTVGTLKGMPGTTLATNEQYLDELVYEIHPSSSLTGEEQTFHFVLATGRSKDNRIPPRGFDIAKAPERFSEPVWHNASAPDYFSTAEYAGGYDAIALNLPAGADYVETTLFYQGTSREYIAFLRDEINGTASTLTLTGGTNPAGGTETYLVQSDPFFTQLKAWGNVIWDLWFHNHGLDGSGAAVAGIVPVAMTSATWGSPPSACTPPVPILNATTPGNGQVTLNWSDEHSGDDQVTGYRIYYDQAGKSQLVAEVGKVTTYTDSGLSNGSEICYKVTTQYAGCESEFSNILCSIPNPQGQAIVTATSLETGSYIKTGKGKNAVTTWTTTSSFTQGDTVVIRIRLVDQSTGLPLANATADFTISGPQNLTLTSGPSDPDGFAEASWKTSTPNKRGVGGTPTGSYTATLSDAVLGGYTWDNVSLSTNFTLP
;
A
#
# COMPACT_ATOMS: atom_id res chain seq x y z
N MET A 1 -87.02 24.82 -2.56
CA MET A 1 -86.80 23.66 -1.67
C MET A 1 -85.51 23.89 -0.88
N LYS A 2 -85.61 23.89 0.46
CA LYS A 2 -84.64 23.58 1.54
C LYS A 2 -83.15 23.99 1.34
N ARG A 3 -82.65 24.98 2.11
CA ARG A 3 -81.93 24.84 3.41
C ARG A 3 -80.61 24.04 3.25
N VAL A 4 -79.41 24.55 3.59
CA VAL A 4 -78.90 24.83 4.95
C VAL A 4 -77.55 25.60 4.90
N LYS A 5 -77.50 26.71 5.66
CA LYS A 5 -76.42 27.35 6.48
C LYS A 5 -75.05 27.77 5.93
N LYS A 6 -74.88 29.10 5.91
CA LYS A 6 -73.74 29.86 6.47
C LYS A 6 -73.50 29.51 7.95
N VAL A 7 -72.28 29.18 8.37
CA VAL A 7 -71.75 29.38 9.74
C VAL A 7 -70.21 29.57 9.69
N ARG A 8 -69.74 30.72 10.20
CA ARG A 8 -68.40 31.06 10.78
C ARG A 8 -67.18 30.99 9.84
N GLY A 9 -66.41 32.06 9.59
CA GLY A 9 -66.13 33.23 10.42
C GLY A 9 -65.06 32.91 11.47
N LYS A 10 -63.84 33.40 11.24
CA LYS A 10 -62.71 33.52 12.20
C LYS A 10 -61.77 32.32 12.45
N GLY A 11 -61.80 31.25 11.65
CA GLY A 11 -60.82 30.15 11.74
C GLY A 11 -59.63 30.23 10.76
N LEU A 12 -59.80 30.85 9.59
CA LEU A 12 -58.78 30.80 8.53
C LEU A 12 -57.66 31.86 8.67
N LEU A 13 -57.89 32.96 9.39
CA LEU A 13 -56.87 34.01 9.52
C LEU A 13 -55.80 33.65 10.59
N TYR A 14 -56.18 32.88 11.62
CA TYR A 14 -55.21 32.37 12.60
C TYR A 14 -54.44 31.15 12.07
N LEU A 15 -55.04 30.33 11.18
CA LEU A 15 -54.35 29.22 10.55
C LEU A 15 -53.36 29.70 9.46
N ALA A 16 -53.65 30.79 8.76
CA ALA A 16 -52.72 31.39 7.79
C ALA A 16 -51.52 32.08 8.46
N ILE A 17 -51.70 32.67 9.65
CA ILE A 17 -50.59 33.27 10.41
C ILE A 17 -49.74 32.18 11.11
N LEU A 18 -50.34 31.06 11.55
CA LEU A 18 -49.58 29.92 12.08
C LEU A 18 -48.88 29.06 11.00
N LEU A 19 -49.42 28.98 9.77
CA LEU A 19 -48.74 28.29 8.66
C LEU A 19 -47.65 29.14 7.98
N CYS A 20 -47.71 30.47 8.05
CA CYS A 20 -46.62 31.34 7.58
C CYS A 20 -45.48 31.51 8.60
N SER A 21 -45.65 31.12 9.86
CA SER A 21 -44.59 31.15 10.89
C SER A 21 -43.84 29.81 11.04
N GLN A 22 -44.12 28.80 10.21
CA GLN A 22 -43.44 27.50 10.24
C GLN A 22 -42.57 27.21 9.00
N LEU A 23 -42.34 28.21 8.14
CA LEU A 23 -41.41 28.15 7.01
C LEU A 23 -40.43 29.31 7.14
N LEU A 24 -39.14 28.98 7.27
CA LEU A 24 -38.00 29.85 7.62
C LEU A 24 -37.72 30.01 9.12
N ALA A 25 -37.66 28.90 9.86
CA ALA A 25 -36.55 28.78 10.80
C ALA A 25 -35.29 28.54 9.96
N THR A 26 -34.74 29.60 9.36
CA THR A 26 -33.35 29.55 8.89
C THR A 26 -32.53 29.34 10.15
N SER A 27 -31.95 28.16 10.33
CA SER A 27 -30.92 27.95 11.33
C SER A 27 -29.91 29.07 11.14
N ALA A 28 -29.89 30.04 12.07
CA ALA A 28 -28.93 31.13 11.99
C ALA A 28 -27.56 30.50 12.24
N LEU A 29 -26.75 30.40 11.18
CA LEU A 29 -25.35 30.03 11.31
C LEU A 29 -24.63 31.13 12.12
N ALA A 30 -23.69 30.73 12.97
CA ALA A 30 -22.93 31.68 13.80
C ALA A 30 -21.81 32.40 13.01
N TRP A 31 -21.75 32.18 11.70
CA TRP A 31 -20.72 32.64 10.77
C TRP A 31 -21.36 33.08 9.44
N SER A 32 -20.60 33.78 8.60
CA SER A 32 -21.13 34.38 7.37
C SER A 32 -21.00 33.39 6.19
N PRO A 33 -22.10 32.94 5.58
CA PRO A 33 -22.01 32.08 4.40
C PRO A 33 -21.34 32.80 3.24
N LEU A 34 -20.37 32.15 2.63
CA LEU A 34 -19.69 32.56 1.41
C LEU A 34 -19.54 31.31 0.55
N ALA A 35 -20.06 31.33 -0.68
CA ALA A 35 -19.86 30.22 -1.59
C ALA A 35 -18.36 30.02 -1.83
N VAL A 36 -17.89 28.77 -1.85
CA VAL A 36 -16.47 28.45 -2.08
C VAL A 36 -15.99 29.06 -3.40
N ALA A 37 -16.89 29.12 -4.39
CA ALA A 37 -16.59 29.68 -5.69
C ALA A 37 -16.23 31.19 -5.66
N ASP A 38 -16.73 31.91 -4.66
CA ASP A 38 -16.60 33.35 -4.53
C ASP A 38 -15.49 33.76 -3.55
N ASP A 39 -14.79 32.79 -2.94
CA ASP A 39 -13.72 33.05 -1.97
C ASP A 39 -12.34 33.11 -2.66
N PRO A 40 -11.72 34.29 -2.79
CA PRO A 40 -10.43 34.43 -3.45
C PRO A 40 -9.26 33.84 -2.65
N LEU A 41 -9.41 33.64 -1.33
CA LEU A 41 -8.30 33.20 -0.47
C LEU A 41 -7.93 31.73 -0.72
N LEU A 42 -8.89 30.92 -1.13
CA LEU A 42 -8.70 29.48 -1.39
C LEU A 42 -8.08 29.19 -2.77
N ARG A 43 -8.00 30.20 -3.64
CA ARG A 43 -7.67 30.01 -5.04
C ARG A 43 -6.19 29.75 -5.24
N MET A 44 -5.89 28.68 -5.98
CA MET A 44 -4.55 28.30 -6.40
C MET A 44 -4.56 27.87 -7.86
N PRO A 45 -3.44 28.04 -8.60
CA PRO A 45 -3.29 27.55 -9.96
C PRO A 45 -3.71 26.09 -10.17
N GLY A 46 -3.93 25.77 -11.44
CA GLY A 46 -4.35 24.44 -11.87
C GLY A 46 -5.81 24.39 -12.29
N THR A 47 -6.28 23.18 -12.57
CA THR A 47 -7.66 22.94 -12.99
C THR A 47 -8.61 23.16 -11.81
N GLN A 48 -9.68 23.92 -12.06
CA GLN A 48 -10.68 24.31 -11.08
C GLN A 48 -12.01 23.55 -11.28
N PRO A 49 -12.90 23.55 -10.27
CA PRO A 49 -14.26 23.04 -10.45
C PRO A 49 -14.99 23.77 -11.59
N ALA A 50 -15.98 23.10 -12.19
CA ALA A 50 -16.77 23.58 -13.32
C ALA A 50 -16.00 23.80 -14.66
N GLN A 51 -14.75 23.35 -14.76
CA GLN A 51 -14.00 23.32 -16.04
C GLN A 51 -14.25 22.06 -16.87
N GLY A 52 -15.37 21.35 -16.63
CA GLY A 52 -15.80 20.22 -17.46
C GLY A 52 -15.07 18.89 -17.21
N ILE A 53 -14.30 18.78 -16.13
CA ILE A 53 -13.60 17.54 -15.78
C ILE A 53 -14.58 16.48 -15.29
N ASN A 54 -14.47 15.27 -15.85
CA ASN A 54 -15.27 14.11 -15.46
C ASN A 54 -14.38 12.87 -15.37
N LEU A 55 -13.95 12.56 -14.16
CA LEU A 55 -13.09 11.41 -13.89
C LEU A 55 -13.90 10.12 -13.80
N GLU A 56 -13.35 9.06 -14.40
CA GLU A 56 -13.92 7.72 -14.38
C GLU A 56 -13.64 7.04 -13.04
N SER A 57 -14.63 6.27 -12.54
CA SER A 57 -14.43 5.41 -11.37
C SER A 57 -13.30 4.39 -11.62
N PRO A 58 -12.47 4.09 -10.59
CA PRO A 58 -11.41 3.07 -10.66
C PRO A 58 -11.88 1.72 -11.20
N GLY A 59 -13.13 1.33 -10.95
CA GLY A 59 -13.69 0.07 -11.46
C GLY A 59 -13.57 -0.10 -12.98
N ARG A 60 -13.55 0.99 -13.77
CA ARG A 60 -13.29 0.91 -15.22
C ARG A 60 -11.88 0.44 -15.53
N CYS A 61 -10.89 0.94 -14.78
CA CYS A 61 -9.48 0.59 -14.92
C CYS A 61 -9.21 -0.83 -14.41
N LEU A 62 -9.79 -1.18 -13.26
CA LEU A 62 -9.55 -2.44 -12.56
C LEU A 62 -9.95 -3.68 -13.38
N ASN A 63 -10.87 -3.56 -14.35
CA ASN A 63 -11.21 -4.64 -15.30
C ASN A 63 -10.00 -5.22 -16.05
N CYS A 64 -8.95 -4.41 -16.22
CA CYS A 64 -7.73 -4.82 -16.91
C CYS A 64 -6.47 -4.73 -16.04
N HIS A 65 -6.45 -3.80 -15.08
CA HIS A 65 -5.30 -3.50 -14.24
C HIS A 65 -5.35 -4.19 -12.87
N SER A 66 -6.18 -5.22 -12.70
CA SER A 66 -6.27 -6.03 -11.49
C SER A 66 -6.67 -7.48 -11.76
N GLY A 67 -6.54 -8.34 -10.75
CA GLY A 67 -7.03 -9.73 -10.73
C GLY A 67 -6.18 -10.74 -11.51
N TYR A 68 -4.91 -10.44 -11.79
CA TYR A 68 -4.00 -11.31 -12.53
C TYR A 68 -2.68 -11.62 -11.81
N ASN A 69 -2.14 -10.70 -11.01
CA ASN A 69 -0.96 -10.93 -10.17
C ASN A 69 -0.84 -9.85 -9.08
N GLN A 70 -1.33 -10.13 -7.88
CA GLN A 70 -1.36 -9.19 -6.75
C GLN A 70 0.03 -8.66 -6.34
N ALA A 71 1.11 -9.40 -6.62
CA ALA A 71 2.46 -8.99 -6.27
C ALA A 71 3.01 -7.84 -7.13
N VAL A 72 2.43 -7.61 -8.32
CA VAL A 72 2.94 -6.62 -9.29
C VAL A 72 1.86 -5.76 -9.93
N GLU A 73 0.60 -6.19 -9.91
CA GLU A 73 -0.48 -5.47 -10.57
C GLU A 73 -0.80 -4.14 -9.88
N PRO A 74 -1.18 -3.10 -10.63
CA PRO A 74 -1.53 -1.81 -10.04
C PRO A 74 -2.70 -1.88 -9.06
N GLY A 75 -3.77 -2.60 -9.41
CA GLY A 75 -5.04 -2.56 -8.68
C GLY A 75 -4.95 -3.01 -7.23
N HIS A 76 -4.33 -4.15 -6.94
CA HIS A 76 -4.18 -4.65 -5.56
C HIS A 76 -3.35 -3.71 -4.69
N ASN A 77 -2.22 -3.24 -5.24
CA ASN A 77 -1.29 -2.38 -4.51
C ASN A 77 -1.87 -0.98 -4.25
N TRP A 78 -2.54 -0.38 -5.26
CA TRP A 78 -3.24 0.89 -5.11
C TRP A 78 -4.33 0.81 -4.05
N LYS A 79 -5.20 -0.22 -4.07
CA LYS A 79 -6.29 -0.38 -3.08
C LYS A 79 -5.81 -0.35 -1.63
N GLY A 80 -4.63 -0.92 -1.36
CA GLY A 80 -4.02 -0.94 -0.03
C GLY A 80 -3.27 0.34 0.37
N SER A 81 -3.06 1.26 -0.57
CA SER A 81 -2.26 2.47 -0.37
C SER A 81 -3.03 3.57 0.36
N MET A 82 -2.30 4.50 1.00
CA MET A 82 -2.92 5.69 1.59
C MET A 82 -3.53 6.62 0.54
N MET A 83 -3.04 6.59 -0.70
CA MET A 83 -3.59 7.41 -1.78
C MET A 83 -5.03 7.00 -2.15
N ALA A 84 -5.31 5.69 -2.25
CA ALA A 84 -6.66 5.18 -2.49
C ALA A 84 -7.60 5.34 -1.29
N GLN A 85 -7.03 5.54 -0.10
CA GLN A 85 -7.76 5.63 1.16
C GLN A 85 -7.74 7.04 1.78
N ALA A 86 -7.26 8.05 1.05
CA ALA A 86 -7.08 9.40 1.58
C ALA A 86 -8.39 9.96 2.17
N SER A 87 -9.50 9.80 1.44
CA SER A 87 -10.88 10.15 1.85
C SER A 87 -11.45 9.31 3.00
N ARG A 88 -10.85 8.16 3.31
CA ARG A 88 -11.32 7.21 4.34
C ARG A 88 -10.49 7.25 5.61
N ASP A 89 -9.47 8.11 5.68
CA ASP A 89 -8.59 8.25 6.85
C ASP A 89 -9.35 8.92 8.04
N PRO A 90 -9.54 8.22 9.17
CA PRO A 90 -10.17 8.80 10.37
C PRO A 90 -9.48 10.03 10.94
N ILE A 91 -8.14 10.14 10.84
CA ILE A 91 -7.41 11.34 11.27
C ILE A 91 -7.80 12.51 10.40
N PHE A 92 -7.89 12.31 9.08
CA PHE A 92 -8.31 13.37 8.15
C PHE A 92 -9.66 13.95 8.56
N TRP A 93 -10.66 13.12 8.85
CA TRP A 93 -11.99 13.61 9.21
C TRP A 93 -12.01 14.40 10.52
N ALA A 94 -11.31 13.92 11.55
CA ALA A 94 -11.20 14.65 12.81
C ALA A 94 -10.42 15.97 12.64
N CYS A 95 -9.29 15.94 11.93
CA CYS A 95 -8.49 17.13 11.62
C CYS A 95 -9.27 18.14 10.77
N MET A 96 -10.00 17.70 9.75
CA MET A 96 -10.84 18.55 8.89
C MET A 96 -11.95 19.22 9.70
N THR A 97 -12.51 18.51 10.69
CA THR A 97 -13.52 19.06 11.60
C THR A 97 -12.95 20.21 12.45
N VAL A 98 -11.74 20.05 12.99
CA VAL A 98 -11.04 21.12 13.71
C VAL A 98 -10.65 22.25 12.76
N ALA A 99 -10.12 21.94 11.58
CA ALA A 99 -9.74 22.92 10.56
C ALA A 99 -10.93 23.79 10.09
N ALA A 100 -12.14 23.23 10.04
CA ALA A 100 -13.35 23.98 9.74
C ALA A 100 -13.67 25.00 10.86
N GLN A 101 -13.53 24.59 12.12
CA GLN A 101 -13.67 25.47 13.28
C GLN A 101 -12.60 26.58 13.26
N ASP A 102 -11.36 26.23 12.95
CA ASP A 102 -10.24 27.16 12.81
C ASP A 102 -10.45 28.16 11.66
N SER A 103 -10.97 27.67 10.53
CA SER A 103 -11.35 28.49 9.39
C SER A 103 -12.44 29.50 9.78
N ILE A 104 -13.47 29.08 10.51
CA ILE A 104 -14.51 30.01 10.98
C ILE A 104 -13.90 31.05 11.94
N TRP A 105 -13.02 30.61 12.84
CA TRP A 105 -12.34 31.50 13.77
C TRP A 105 -11.45 32.54 13.05
N ALA A 106 -10.71 32.14 12.01
CA ALA A 106 -9.78 33.01 11.29
C ALA A 106 -10.43 33.83 10.17
N LEU A 107 -11.35 33.24 9.40
CA LEU A 107 -11.92 33.79 8.16
C LEU A 107 -13.41 34.16 8.28
N GLY A 108 -14.09 33.73 9.34
CA GLY A 108 -15.52 33.95 9.53
C GLY A 108 -16.41 33.01 8.72
N ASN A 109 -15.85 31.95 8.13
CA ASN A 109 -16.54 30.90 7.37
C ASN A 109 -15.67 29.61 7.31
N PRO A 110 -16.25 28.42 7.00
CA PRO A 110 -15.53 27.14 7.03
C PRO A 110 -14.72 26.83 5.76
N ASN A 111 -14.59 27.77 4.81
CA ASN A 111 -14.18 27.45 3.45
C ASN A 111 -12.75 26.89 3.31
N ALA A 112 -11.85 27.06 4.27
CA ALA A 112 -10.51 26.45 4.20
C ALA A 112 -10.58 24.91 4.06
N VAL A 113 -11.69 24.28 4.48
CA VAL A 113 -11.96 22.84 4.29
C VAL A 113 -11.99 22.43 2.81
N ASP A 114 -12.35 23.33 1.89
CA ASP A 114 -12.32 23.04 0.44
C ASP A 114 -10.92 22.58 -0.02
N LEU A 115 -9.86 23.09 0.61
CA LEU A 115 -8.48 22.71 0.33
C LEU A 115 -8.16 21.28 0.79
N CYS A 116 -8.76 20.85 1.91
CA CYS A 116 -8.67 19.48 2.39
C CYS A 116 -9.38 18.54 1.40
N GLU A 117 -10.59 18.91 0.97
CA GLU A 117 -11.37 18.13 0.02
C GLU A 117 -10.74 18.06 -1.38
N ARG A 118 -10.01 19.10 -1.79
CA ARG A 118 -9.24 19.11 -3.04
C ARG A 118 -8.23 17.96 -3.14
N CYS A 119 -7.56 17.63 -2.03
CA CYS A 119 -6.56 16.56 -2.00
C CYS A 119 -7.16 15.19 -1.64
N HIS A 120 -8.14 15.15 -0.74
CA HIS A 120 -8.72 13.89 -0.26
C HIS A 120 -9.87 13.37 -1.12
N PHE A 121 -10.54 14.25 -1.89
CA PHE A 121 -11.65 13.93 -2.79
C PHE A 121 -11.48 14.61 -4.17
N PRO A 122 -10.33 14.45 -4.86
CA PRO A 122 -10.02 15.25 -6.05
C PRO A 122 -11.08 15.14 -7.15
N ALA A 123 -11.68 13.95 -7.33
CA ALA A 123 -12.77 13.75 -8.29
C ALA A 123 -14.06 14.49 -7.92
N GLY A 124 -14.43 14.47 -6.64
CA GLY A 124 -15.60 15.17 -6.12
C GLY A 124 -15.41 16.68 -6.18
N TRP A 125 -14.24 17.16 -5.74
CA TRP A 125 -13.85 18.56 -5.79
C TRP A 125 -13.90 19.12 -7.23
N LEU A 126 -13.25 18.45 -8.19
CA LEU A 126 -13.25 18.86 -9.60
C LEU A 126 -14.66 18.92 -10.22
N GLN A 127 -15.59 18.12 -9.70
CA GLN A 127 -16.99 18.10 -10.13
C GLN A 127 -17.91 19.01 -9.30
N GLY A 128 -17.34 19.85 -8.44
CA GLY A 128 -18.06 20.87 -7.66
C GLY A 128 -18.85 20.32 -6.47
N ARG A 129 -18.45 19.16 -5.92
CA ARG A 129 -19.09 18.54 -4.74
C ARG A 129 -18.43 18.92 -3.42
N SER A 130 -17.55 19.91 -3.40
CA SER A 130 -16.93 20.46 -2.19
C SER A 130 -17.64 21.68 -1.61
N ASP A 131 -18.80 22.05 -2.17
CA ASP A 131 -19.69 23.07 -1.60
C ASP A 131 -21.05 22.40 -1.26
N PRO A 132 -21.44 22.29 0.02
CA PRO A 132 -20.79 22.86 1.20
C PRO A 132 -19.45 22.18 1.57
N PRO A 133 -18.48 22.91 2.16
CA PRO A 133 -17.14 22.39 2.48
C PRO A 133 -17.15 21.60 3.80
N ASN A 134 -17.83 20.46 3.76
CA ASN A 134 -17.92 19.48 4.84
C ASN A 134 -18.04 18.04 4.32
N ALA A 135 -17.73 17.82 3.04
CA ALA A 135 -17.81 16.56 2.30
C ALA A 135 -19.19 15.86 2.27
N THR A 136 -20.27 16.51 2.71
CA THR A 136 -21.62 15.90 2.72
C THR A 136 -22.20 15.63 1.33
N ALA A 137 -21.64 16.26 0.30
CA ALA A 137 -22.01 16.04 -1.10
C ALA A 137 -21.16 14.95 -1.78
N MET A 138 -20.14 14.37 -1.12
CA MET A 138 -19.28 13.35 -1.72
C MET A 138 -20.01 12.02 -1.94
N THR A 139 -19.78 11.39 -3.09
CA THR A 139 -20.47 10.15 -3.48
C THR A 139 -19.62 9.21 -4.34
N GLY A 140 -20.03 7.96 -4.44
CA GLY A 140 -19.43 6.93 -5.27
C GLY A 140 -17.92 6.83 -5.09
N SER A 141 -17.21 6.95 -6.20
CA SER A 141 -15.75 6.88 -6.26
C SER A 141 -15.04 8.14 -5.76
N ASP A 142 -15.76 9.18 -5.31
CA ASP A 142 -15.11 10.28 -4.59
C ASP A 142 -14.39 9.74 -3.34
N TYR A 143 -14.96 8.70 -2.71
CA TYR A 143 -14.35 8.01 -1.58
C TYR A 143 -13.13 7.17 -1.95
N ASP A 144 -12.76 7.02 -3.22
CA ASP A 144 -11.53 6.30 -3.64
C ASP A 144 -10.28 7.20 -3.66
N GLY A 145 -10.36 8.39 -3.06
CA GLY A 145 -9.24 9.29 -2.88
C GLY A 145 -8.56 9.67 -4.20
N LEU A 146 -7.23 9.52 -4.21
CA LEU A 146 -6.43 9.66 -5.43
C LEU A 146 -6.61 8.41 -6.30
N SER A 147 -7.52 8.51 -7.26
CA SER A 147 -7.89 7.43 -8.17
C SER A 147 -6.95 7.30 -9.36
N CYS A 148 -6.99 6.13 -10.04
CA CYS A 148 -6.21 5.88 -11.25
C CYS A 148 -6.43 6.98 -12.30
N ASP A 149 -7.68 7.37 -12.52
CA ASP A 149 -8.01 8.31 -13.58
C ASP A 149 -7.61 9.75 -13.25
N PHE A 150 -7.61 10.12 -11.97
CA PHE A 150 -7.05 11.38 -11.51
C PHE A 150 -5.56 11.48 -11.87
N CYS A 151 -4.74 10.53 -11.39
CA CYS A 151 -3.30 10.53 -11.66
C CYS A 151 -3.01 10.48 -13.16
N HIS A 152 -3.65 9.55 -13.87
CA HIS A 152 -3.41 9.33 -15.30
C HIS A 152 -4.06 10.37 -16.23
N GLN A 153 -4.73 11.41 -15.71
CA GLN A 153 -5.13 12.59 -16.49
C GLN A 153 -4.35 13.86 -16.11
N MET A 154 -3.44 13.78 -15.13
CA MET A 154 -2.57 14.90 -14.78
C MET A 154 -1.60 15.22 -15.92
N TRP A 155 -1.48 16.50 -16.25
CA TRP A 155 -0.50 17.00 -17.22
C TRP A 155 0.48 17.97 -16.57
N ASP A 156 1.60 18.20 -17.25
CA ASP A 156 2.74 18.92 -16.70
C ASP A 156 2.55 20.44 -16.84
N PRO A 157 2.45 21.22 -15.75
CA PRO A 157 2.41 22.68 -15.85
C PRO A 157 3.76 23.29 -16.27
N ASN A 158 4.80 22.49 -16.44
CA ASN A 158 6.11 22.89 -16.92
C ASN A 158 6.52 22.14 -18.20
N PHE A 159 5.52 21.66 -18.95
CA PHE A 159 5.68 20.84 -20.16
C PHE A 159 6.72 21.38 -21.15
N GLU A 160 6.82 22.70 -21.34
CA GLU A 160 7.82 23.33 -22.21
C GLU A 160 9.25 22.99 -21.76
N THR A 161 9.56 23.20 -20.49
CA THR A 161 10.90 22.96 -19.91
C THR A 161 11.23 21.49 -19.74
N THR A 162 10.22 20.64 -19.54
CA THR A 162 10.38 19.18 -19.50
C THR A 162 10.62 18.63 -20.90
N TYR A 163 9.89 19.12 -21.90
CA TYR A 163 10.03 18.68 -23.28
C TYR A 163 11.40 19.02 -23.87
N ASN A 164 11.89 20.24 -23.65
CA ASN A 164 13.18 20.70 -24.17
C ASN A 164 14.40 20.25 -23.34
N GLY A 165 14.18 19.64 -22.16
CA GLY A 165 15.24 19.09 -21.31
C GLY A 165 15.91 20.09 -20.37
N SER A 166 15.32 21.26 -20.12
CA SER A 166 15.88 22.27 -19.20
C SER A 166 15.48 22.08 -17.73
N ARG A 167 14.38 21.38 -17.40
CA ARG A 167 13.91 21.17 -16.01
C ARG A 167 14.62 20.02 -15.27
N GLU A 168 14.90 18.92 -15.96
CA GLU A 168 15.52 17.69 -15.40
C GLU A 168 16.60 17.11 -16.33
N GLY A 169 17.12 17.93 -17.24
CA GLY A 169 18.18 17.54 -18.16
C GLY A 169 17.68 16.82 -19.41
N SER A 170 18.57 16.76 -20.41
CA SER A 170 18.34 16.11 -21.70
C SER A 170 19.04 14.75 -21.81
N ASP A 171 19.32 14.09 -20.68
CA ASP A 171 19.83 12.71 -20.66
C ASP A 171 18.68 11.73 -20.93
N TRP A 172 18.24 11.71 -22.18
CA TRP A 172 17.09 10.92 -22.62
C TRP A 172 17.30 9.43 -22.42
N SER A 173 18.50 8.91 -22.69
CA SER A 173 18.78 7.48 -22.56
C SER A 173 19.03 7.01 -21.12
N GLY A 174 19.58 7.86 -20.25
CA GLY A 174 19.86 7.50 -18.85
C GLY A 174 18.68 7.82 -17.95
N TYR A 175 18.55 9.09 -17.55
CA TYR A 175 17.50 9.53 -16.61
C TYR A 175 16.07 9.19 -17.08
N TRP A 176 15.78 9.40 -18.36
CA TRP A 176 14.43 9.18 -18.92
C TRP A 176 14.22 7.79 -19.53
N ASP A 177 15.26 6.96 -19.66
CA ASP A 177 15.22 5.62 -20.27
C ASP A 177 14.48 5.60 -21.62
N GLU A 178 14.84 6.52 -22.52
CA GLU A 178 14.30 6.62 -23.89
C GLU A 178 15.32 6.06 -24.89
N ALA A 179 15.10 4.82 -25.33
CA ALA A 179 16.05 4.10 -26.16
C ALA A 179 15.91 4.34 -27.67
N SER A 180 14.77 4.85 -28.16
CA SER A 180 14.57 5.09 -29.60
C SER A 180 13.80 6.38 -29.91
N SER A 181 13.57 6.65 -31.21
CA SER A 181 12.78 7.79 -31.66
C SER A 181 11.28 7.70 -31.33
N LEU A 182 10.80 6.54 -30.86
CA LEU A 182 9.41 6.37 -30.44
C LEU A 182 9.08 7.30 -29.29
N SER A 183 9.89 7.35 -28.22
CA SER A 183 9.64 8.25 -27.08
C SER A 183 9.68 9.72 -27.50
N SER A 184 10.61 10.13 -28.35
CA SER A 184 10.65 11.52 -28.82
C SER A 184 9.41 11.91 -29.63
N THR A 185 8.88 10.97 -30.42
CA THR A 185 7.65 11.19 -31.20
C THR A 185 6.44 11.29 -30.26
N ALA A 186 6.28 10.32 -29.36
CA ALA A 186 5.18 10.28 -28.41
C ALA A 186 5.23 11.46 -27.40
N ALA A 187 6.43 11.90 -27.00
CA ALA A 187 6.61 13.09 -26.18
C ALA A 187 6.18 14.36 -26.92
N GLY A 188 6.39 14.43 -28.25
CA GLY A 188 5.88 15.52 -29.08
C GLY A 188 4.35 15.57 -29.14
N GLU A 189 3.68 14.41 -29.18
CA GLU A 189 2.22 14.33 -29.13
C GLU A 189 1.68 14.81 -27.78
N THR A 190 2.31 14.38 -26.68
CA THR A 190 1.97 14.85 -25.33
C THR A 190 2.19 16.35 -25.17
N TYR A 191 3.33 16.87 -25.65
CA TYR A 191 3.63 18.30 -25.64
C TYR A 191 2.56 19.12 -26.36
N ALA A 192 2.14 18.69 -27.56
CA ALA A 192 1.09 19.38 -28.31
C ALA A 192 -0.27 19.34 -27.58
N ALA A 193 -0.58 18.23 -26.91
CA ALA A 193 -1.79 18.12 -26.09
C ALA A 193 -1.73 19.05 -24.87
N ASP A 194 -0.60 19.11 -24.17
CA ASP A 194 -0.42 19.96 -22.99
C ASP A 194 -0.42 21.45 -23.36
N GLN A 195 0.18 21.82 -24.50
CA GLN A 195 0.08 23.18 -25.05
C GLN A 195 -1.38 23.60 -25.30
N ALA A 196 -2.20 22.71 -25.86
CA ALA A 196 -3.61 22.99 -26.12
C ALA A 196 -4.42 23.15 -24.82
N LEU A 197 -4.12 22.35 -23.79
CA LEU A 197 -4.74 22.46 -22.47
C LEU A 197 -4.32 23.76 -21.76
N ALA A 198 -3.05 24.13 -21.85
CA ALA A 198 -2.49 25.33 -21.24
C ALA A 198 -3.19 26.63 -21.69
N ALA A 199 -3.62 26.70 -22.96
CA ALA A 199 -4.35 27.84 -23.50
C ALA A 199 -5.71 28.13 -22.81
N ASN A 200 -6.25 27.15 -22.07
CA ASN A 200 -7.52 27.27 -21.36
C ASN A 200 -7.34 27.63 -19.87
N ILE A 201 -6.10 27.65 -19.35
CA ILE A 201 -5.84 27.98 -17.95
C ILE A 201 -5.69 29.49 -17.78
N GLN A 202 -6.65 30.09 -17.07
CA GLN A 202 -6.64 31.51 -16.75
C GLN A 202 -6.03 31.76 -15.38
N LEU A 203 -5.54 32.98 -15.19
CA LEU A 203 -5.36 33.56 -13.87
C LEU A 203 -6.74 33.82 -13.23
N PHE A 204 -6.79 33.98 -11.90
CA PHE A 204 -8.02 34.39 -11.21
C PHE A 204 -8.35 35.87 -11.43
N HIS A 205 -7.36 36.65 -11.86
CA HIS A 205 -7.56 37.93 -12.54
C HIS A 205 -7.68 37.73 -14.06
N PRO A 206 -8.42 38.57 -14.81
CA PRO A 206 -8.45 38.46 -16.28
C PRO A 206 -7.06 38.37 -16.92
N GLY A 207 -6.72 37.20 -17.48
CA GLY A 207 -5.42 36.94 -18.11
C GLY A 207 -5.10 35.45 -18.21
N GLN A 208 -4.11 35.13 -19.04
CA GLN A 208 -3.62 33.75 -19.20
C GLN A 208 -2.60 33.41 -18.11
N PHE A 209 -2.71 32.22 -17.53
CA PHE A 209 -1.68 31.72 -16.60
C PHE A 209 -0.38 31.38 -17.34
N PHE A 210 -0.50 30.91 -18.59
CA PHE A 210 0.64 30.59 -19.45
C PHE A 210 0.92 31.69 -20.48
N ILE A 211 2.17 32.17 -20.52
CA ILE A 211 2.69 33.11 -21.53
C ILE A 211 3.83 32.43 -22.24
N ASP A 212 3.76 32.32 -23.57
CA ASP A 212 4.74 31.59 -24.39
C ASP A 212 5.00 30.17 -23.87
N ASN A 213 3.92 29.44 -23.52
CA ASN A 213 3.92 28.09 -22.94
C ASN A 213 4.58 27.94 -21.56
N LEU A 214 4.98 29.03 -20.91
CA LEU A 214 5.55 29.02 -19.56
C LEU A 214 4.56 29.63 -18.56
N PRO A 215 4.51 29.17 -17.29
CA PRO A 215 3.81 29.90 -16.25
C PRO A 215 4.25 31.37 -16.25
N LYS A 216 3.30 32.31 -16.14
CA LYS A 216 3.57 33.76 -16.18
C LYS A 216 4.70 34.18 -15.24
N TYR A 217 4.78 33.51 -14.09
CA TYR A 217 5.78 33.73 -13.05
C TYR A 217 6.82 32.59 -12.97
N ALA A 218 7.25 32.01 -14.09
CA ALA A 218 8.15 30.84 -14.13
C ALA A 218 9.48 30.99 -13.34
N GLY A 219 9.91 32.22 -13.00
CA GLY A 219 11.08 32.46 -12.16
C GLY A 219 10.86 32.20 -10.65
N THR A 220 9.62 32.25 -10.18
CA THR A 220 9.23 32.10 -8.76
C THR A 220 8.18 31.00 -8.55
N TYR A 221 7.38 30.69 -9.56
CA TYR A 221 6.52 29.52 -9.66
C TYR A 221 7.31 28.38 -10.32
N THR A 222 8.23 27.76 -9.58
CA THR A 222 9.15 26.75 -10.10
C THR A 222 8.64 25.31 -9.95
N GLU A 223 7.54 25.09 -9.25
CA GLU A 223 6.95 23.78 -9.01
C GLU A 223 5.49 23.97 -8.60
N SER A 224 4.67 22.95 -8.84
CA SER A 224 3.27 22.94 -8.42
C SER A 224 3.15 22.03 -7.22
N GLY A 225 2.70 22.58 -6.10
CA GLY A 225 2.54 21.88 -4.83
C GLY A 225 1.22 22.24 -4.18
N SER A 226 0.97 21.74 -2.97
CA SER A 226 -0.26 22.04 -2.21
C SER A 226 -1.56 21.78 -2.99
N GLY A 227 -1.61 20.71 -3.80
CA GLY A 227 -2.79 20.35 -4.59
C GLY A 227 -2.96 21.12 -5.90
N GLN A 228 -1.96 21.88 -6.36
CA GLN A 228 -1.95 22.58 -7.65
C GLN A 228 -1.85 21.61 -8.85
N PHE A 229 -2.82 20.72 -9.03
CA PHE A 229 -2.89 19.78 -10.13
C PHE A 229 -3.53 20.38 -11.39
N PHE A 230 -3.05 19.91 -12.54
CA PHE A 230 -3.53 20.26 -13.86
C PHE A 230 -4.08 19.00 -14.50
N ILE A 231 -5.39 18.95 -14.70
CA ILE A 231 -6.12 17.77 -15.15
C ILE A 231 -6.66 18.02 -16.55
N SER A 232 -6.40 17.06 -17.43
CA SER A 232 -6.93 17.03 -18.78
C SER A 232 -8.43 16.77 -18.75
N ASP A 233 -9.22 17.46 -19.58
CA ASP A 233 -10.62 17.11 -19.83
C ASP A 233 -10.76 16.00 -20.90
N GLN A 234 -9.66 15.62 -21.53
CA GLN A 234 -9.56 14.55 -22.52
C GLN A 234 -9.37 13.19 -21.84
N ARG A 235 -9.94 12.15 -22.45
CA ARG A 235 -9.89 10.77 -21.92
C ARG A 235 -8.57 10.02 -22.12
N SER A 236 -7.58 10.63 -22.77
CA SER A 236 -6.29 9.99 -23.02
C SER A 236 -5.52 9.81 -21.72
N LYS A 237 -5.08 8.58 -21.43
CA LYS A 237 -4.36 8.28 -20.19
C LYS A 237 -2.87 8.58 -20.35
N ARG A 238 -2.26 9.22 -19.36
CA ARG A 238 -0.86 9.63 -19.32
C ARG A 238 -0.07 8.69 -18.44
N ALA A 239 1.08 8.22 -18.93
CA ALA A 239 1.93 7.29 -18.18
C ALA A 239 3.38 7.27 -18.70
N SER A 240 4.23 6.55 -17.97
CA SER A 240 5.69 6.53 -18.09
C SER A 240 6.25 5.79 -19.31
N PHE A 241 5.44 5.21 -20.18
CA PHE A 241 5.92 4.33 -21.26
C PHE A 241 5.35 4.71 -22.61
N ALA A 242 6.21 4.85 -23.61
CA ALA A 242 5.82 5.16 -24.98
C ALA A 242 5.41 3.92 -25.81
N ASP A 243 5.77 2.72 -25.36
CA ASP A 243 5.52 1.45 -26.05
C ASP A 243 4.41 0.60 -25.41
N ALA A 244 3.53 1.21 -24.59
CA ALA A 244 2.47 0.46 -23.92
C ALA A 244 1.38 0.00 -24.91
N GLY A 245 1.10 -1.31 -24.94
CA GLY A 245 0.04 -1.90 -25.78
C GLY A 245 -1.37 -1.75 -25.18
N ALA A 246 -1.87 -0.51 -25.07
CA ALA A 246 -3.14 -0.17 -24.43
C ALA A 246 -4.38 -0.41 -25.34
N LYS A 247 -5.55 -0.63 -24.71
CA LYS A 247 -6.87 -0.71 -25.37
C LYS A 247 -7.70 0.57 -25.27
N HIS A 248 -7.10 1.63 -24.75
CA HIS A 248 -7.63 2.98 -24.69
C HIS A 248 -6.55 3.95 -25.21
N GLN A 249 -6.94 5.19 -25.51
CA GLN A 249 -5.97 6.21 -25.89
C GLN A 249 -4.98 6.47 -24.75
N MET A 250 -3.73 6.66 -25.11
CA MET A 250 -2.65 6.93 -24.17
C MET A 250 -1.70 7.99 -24.72
N LEU A 251 -0.99 8.65 -23.81
CA LEU A 251 0.03 9.65 -24.10
C LEU A 251 1.26 9.39 -23.22
N TYR A 252 2.44 9.32 -23.84
CA TYR A 252 3.70 9.15 -23.12
C TYR A 252 4.04 10.43 -22.36
N SER A 253 4.13 10.36 -21.04
CA SER A 253 4.30 11.53 -20.18
C SER A 253 5.60 11.44 -19.40
N ARG A 254 6.57 12.29 -19.77
CA ARG A 254 7.78 12.52 -18.98
C ARG A 254 7.44 13.01 -17.57
N PHE A 255 6.35 13.78 -17.40
CA PHE A 255 5.90 14.18 -16.07
C PHE A 255 5.62 13.00 -15.14
N HIS A 256 5.09 11.88 -15.63
CA HIS A 256 4.89 10.69 -14.79
C HIS A 256 6.20 9.97 -14.40
N LYS A 257 7.33 10.29 -15.05
CA LYS A 257 8.70 9.87 -14.67
C LYS A 257 9.44 10.94 -13.86
N SER A 258 8.95 12.18 -13.88
CA SER A 258 9.58 13.34 -13.25
C SER A 258 9.50 13.27 -11.73
N LYS A 259 10.55 13.75 -11.05
CA LYS A 259 10.50 13.94 -9.60
C LYS A 259 9.46 14.97 -9.17
N TYR A 260 9.11 15.91 -10.05
CA TYR A 260 8.11 16.96 -9.78
C TYR A 260 6.66 16.43 -9.79
N PHE A 261 6.40 15.21 -10.24
CA PHE A 261 5.05 14.62 -10.19
C PHE A 261 4.50 14.59 -8.77
N CYS A 262 5.28 14.04 -7.84
CA CYS A 262 4.90 13.89 -6.44
C CYS A 262 4.80 15.23 -5.70
N ALA A 263 5.50 16.27 -6.17
CA ALA A 263 5.45 17.62 -5.60
C ALA A 263 4.02 18.16 -5.53
N THR A 264 3.17 17.81 -6.51
CA THR A 264 1.77 18.21 -6.59
C THR A 264 1.02 17.97 -5.29
N CYS A 265 1.34 16.88 -4.59
CA CYS A 265 0.70 16.50 -3.33
C CYS A 265 1.62 16.62 -2.10
N HIS A 266 2.94 16.46 -2.26
CA HIS A 266 3.90 16.30 -1.16
C HIS A 266 4.72 17.55 -0.82
N ASP A 267 4.12 18.73 -1.00
CA ASP A 267 4.66 20.02 -0.52
C ASP A 267 3.48 20.92 -0.13
N VAL A 268 2.81 20.52 0.96
CA VAL A 268 1.56 21.15 1.41
C VAL A 268 1.89 22.44 2.15
N SER A 269 1.18 23.50 1.81
CA SER A 269 1.36 24.83 2.39
C SER A 269 0.02 25.49 2.64
N ASN A 270 0.01 26.62 3.32
CA ASN A 270 -1.22 27.35 3.62
C ASN A 270 -1.46 28.48 2.58
N PRO A 271 -2.23 28.24 1.51
CA PRO A 271 -2.49 29.25 0.49
C PRO A 271 -3.39 30.37 0.99
N VAL A 272 -4.25 30.12 1.98
CA VAL A 272 -5.19 31.10 2.52
C VAL A 272 -4.43 32.27 3.15
N LEU A 273 -3.48 31.96 4.04
CA LEU A 273 -2.67 32.99 4.69
C LEU A 273 -1.73 33.68 3.69
N ALA A 274 -1.25 32.96 2.67
CA ALA A 274 -0.46 33.55 1.60
C ALA A 274 -1.27 34.56 0.78
N ASN A 275 -2.48 34.22 0.36
CA ASN A 275 -3.38 35.10 -0.39
C ASN A 275 -3.98 36.22 0.46
N ALA A 276 -4.03 36.06 1.78
CA ALA A 276 -4.34 37.13 2.73
C ALA A 276 -3.18 38.13 2.90
N GLY A 277 -2.05 37.94 2.21
CA GLY A 277 -0.89 38.84 2.26
C GLY A 277 -0.01 38.66 3.50
N LEU A 278 -0.13 37.53 4.21
CA LEU A 278 0.61 37.29 5.45
C LEU A 278 1.96 36.60 5.22
N SER A 279 2.23 36.04 4.04
CA SER A 279 3.46 35.27 3.75
C SER A 279 4.74 36.11 3.78
N GLY A 280 4.63 37.44 3.69
CA GLY A 280 5.78 38.34 3.57
C GLY A 280 6.45 38.34 2.19
N LEU A 281 5.92 37.58 1.22
CA LEU A 281 6.40 37.58 -0.16
C LEU A 281 6.01 38.89 -0.87
N PRO A 282 6.89 39.47 -1.70
CA PRO A 282 6.55 40.65 -2.48
C PRO A 282 5.55 40.30 -3.57
N ASP A 283 4.56 41.15 -3.79
CA ASP A 283 3.62 41.00 -4.90
C ASP A 283 4.23 41.53 -6.20
N LEU A 284 4.49 40.64 -7.15
CA LEU A 284 5.08 40.89 -8.46
C LEU A 284 4.09 41.50 -9.47
N SER A 285 2.79 41.43 -9.17
CA SER A 285 1.69 41.90 -10.03
C SER A 285 1.22 43.32 -9.69
N GLY A 286 1.55 43.81 -8.49
CA GLY A 286 1.04 45.09 -7.97
C GLY A 286 -0.42 45.02 -7.50
N GLY A 287 -0.87 43.87 -7.02
CA GLY A 287 -2.19 43.64 -6.44
C GLY A 287 -3.20 42.98 -7.38
N SER A 288 -2.80 42.57 -8.59
CA SER A 288 -3.74 41.99 -9.56
C SER A 288 -3.91 40.49 -9.41
N ASP A 289 -2.80 39.75 -9.23
CA ASP A 289 -2.76 38.29 -9.25
C ASP A 289 -2.48 37.77 -7.83
N LEU A 290 -2.96 36.57 -7.52
CA LEU A 290 -2.80 35.99 -6.19
C LEU A 290 -1.35 35.57 -5.93
N ILE A 291 -0.91 35.61 -4.66
CA ILE A 291 0.45 35.18 -4.27
C ILE A 291 0.69 33.71 -4.66
N THR A 292 -0.34 32.87 -4.56
CA THR A 292 -0.29 31.46 -4.98
C THR A 292 -0.16 31.25 -6.49
N GLU A 293 -0.44 32.26 -7.31
CA GLU A 293 -0.19 32.25 -8.76
C GLU A 293 1.24 32.69 -9.11
N GLN A 294 1.90 33.36 -8.17
CA GLN A 294 3.21 33.98 -8.38
C GLN A 294 4.37 33.14 -7.83
N TYR A 295 4.12 32.35 -6.79
CA TYR A 295 5.16 31.61 -6.05
C TYR A 295 4.84 30.13 -5.91
N ALA A 296 5.88 29.29 -5.93
CA ALA A 296 5.78 27.89 -5.58
C ALA A 296 5.32 27.69 -4.13
N ALA A 297 4.65 26.57 -3.86
CA ALA A 297 4.14 26.24 -2.53
C ALA A 297 5.24 26.21 -1.44
N SER A 298 6.45 25.77 -1.80
CA SER A 298 7.62 25.76 -0.92
C SER A 298 7.98 27.13 -0.33
N SER A 299 7.59 28.23 -0.99
CA SER A 299 8.00 29.59 -0.65
C SER A 299 7.13 30.31 0.39
N TYR A 300 6.05 29.71 0.87
CA TYR A 300 5.19 30.31 1.91
C TYR A 300 4.91 29.34 3.06
N PHE A 301 3.94 29.66 3.93
CA PHE A 301 3.66 28.95 5.19
C PHE A 301 3.59 27.44 5.03
N HIS A 302 4.49 26.74 5.72
CA HIS A 302 4.67 25.31 5.56
C HIS A 302 3.72 24.51 6.43
N VAL A 303 3.33 23.38 5.88
CA VAL A 303 2.47 22.41 6.53
C VAL A 303 3.11 21.03 6.40
N GLU A 304 3.46 20.63 5.18
CA GLU A 304 4.31 19.47 4.88
C GLU A 304 5.43 19.91 3.93
N ARG A 305 6.63 19.35 4.10
CA ARG A 305 7.81 19.69 3.29
C ARG A 305 8.52 18.50 2.66
N THR A 306 7.84 17.36 2.50
CA THR A 306 8.46 16.12 2.01
C THR A 306 9.21 16.31 0.69
N PHE A 307 8.60 16.95 -0.30
CA PHE A 307 9.25 17.21 -1.59
C PHE A 307 10.36 18.26 -1.47
N SER A 308 10.15 19.30 -0.67
CA SER A 308 11.18 20.30 -0.39
C SER A 308 12.41 19.70 0.28
N GLU A 309 12.22 18.83 1.26
CA GLU A 309 13.29 18.07 1.93
C GLU A 309 14.01 17.12 0.96
N PHE A 310 13.25 16.46 0.07
CA PHE A 310 13.82 15.63 -0.99
C PHE A 310 14.71 16.43 -1.93
N MET A 311 14.23 17.57 -2.41
CA MET A 311 14.97 18.44 -3.31
C MET A 311 16.22 19.08 -2.69
N LEU A 312 16.29 19.15 -1.36
CA LEU A 312 17.49 19.58 -0.64
C LEU A 312 18.50 18.44 -0.44
N SER A 313 18.11 17.18 -0.65
CA SER A 313 19.01 16.02 -0.53
C SER A 313 19.91 15.85 -1.75
N ALA A 314 20.93 14.98 -1.62
CA ALA A 314 21.73 14.50 -2.75
C ALA A 314 20.88 13.76 -3.80
N TYR A 315 19.82 13.07 -3.38
CA TYR A 315 18.91 12.33 -4.27
C TYR A 315 18.04 13.27 -5.11
N GLY A 316 17.67 14.44 -4.56
CA GLY A 316 16.89 15.45 -5.27
C GLY A 316 17.70 16.29 -6.26
N GLN A 317 19.03 16.21 -6.24
CA GLN A 317 19.89 16.92 -7.19
C GLN A 317 19.82 16.29 -8.59
N GLN A 318 20.28 17.03 -9.61
CA GLN A 318 20.37 16.51 -10.97
C GLN A 318 21.21 15.23 -11.02
N GLY A 319 20.64 14.16 -11.57
CA GLY A 319 21.29 12.84 -11.66
C GLY A 319 21.19 11.98 -10.39
N GLY A 320 20.68 12.50 -9.27
CA GLY A 320 20.48 11.74 -8.03
C GLY A 320 21.76 11.25 -7.35
N ALA A 321 21.64 10.25 -6.47
CA ALA A 321 22.77 9.68 -5.74
C ALA A 321 22.59 8.17 -5.45
N PRO A 322 23.70 7.42 -5.24
CA PRO A 322 23.65 6.04 -4.78
C PRO A 322 22.96 5.91 -3.43
N THR A 323 22.12 4.89 -3.27
CA THR A 323 21.49 4.59 -1.98
C THR A 323 22.47 3.95 -1.00
N ASN A 324 22.11 3.94 0.28
CA ASN A 324 22.95 3.35 1.32
C ASN A 324 23.01 1.81 1.18
N ALA A 325 24.19 1.22 1.43
CA ALA A 325 24.36 -0.23 1.37
C ALA A 325 23.48 -0.99 2.38
N ASP A 326 23.25 -0.41 3.56
CA ASP A 326 22.39 -1.04 4.58
C ASP A 326 20.92 -1.04 4.17
N PHE A 327 20.45 0.01 3.50
CA PHE A 327 19.11 0.05 2.90
C PHE A 327 18.93 -1.09 1.87
N GLN A 328 19.95 -1.30 1.03
CA GLN A 328 19.96 -2.42 0.07
C GLN A 328 19.92 -3.77 0.79
N ALA A 329 20.74 -3.92 1.85
CA ALA A 329 20.80 -5.15 2.65
C ALA A 329 19.53 -5.43 3.47
N GLN A 330 18.75 -4.40 3.82
CA GLN A 330 17.51 -4.50 4.60
C GLN A 330 16.27 -4.88 3.79
N GLY A 331 16.41 -5.15 2.48
CA GLY A 331 15.31 -5.63 1.65
C GLY A 331 15.01 -4.79 0.40
N ALA A 332 15.87 -3.84 0.06
CA ALA A 332 15.79 -3.07 -1.18
C ALA A 332 17.00 -3.25 -2.12
N PRO A 333 17.47 -4.48 -2.40
CA PRO A 333 18.74 -4.71 -3.09
C PRO A 333 18.78 -4.21 -4.55
N SER A 334 17.61 -4.01 -5.18
CA SER A 334 17.52 -3.50 -6.55
C SER A 334 17.62 -1.98 -6.66
N ILE A 335 17.38 -1.25 -5.57
CA ILE A 335 17.36 0.22 -5.58
C ILE A 335 18.76 0.71 -5.21
N THR A 336 19.69 0.64 -6.16
CA THR A 336 21.10 1.03 -5.93
C THR A 336 21.37 2.52 -6.07
N HIS A 337 20.44 3.25 -6.71
CA HIS A 337 20.52 4.68 -6.99
C HIS A 337 19.12 5.29 -6.94
N ALA A 338 19.00 6.52 -6.44
CA ALA A 338 17.73 7.25 -6.38
C ALA A 338 17.90 8.69 -6.88
N ALA A 339 16.96 9.12 -7.72
CA ALA A 339 16.87 10.46 -8.28
C ALA A 339 15.44 11.03 -8.24
N LYS A 340 14.45 10.21 -7.90
CA LYS A 340 13.03 10.56 -7.85
C LYS A 340 12.32 9.79 -6.73
N CYS A 341 11.23 10.36 -6.21
CA CYS A 341 10.43 9.74 -5.14
C CYS A 341 9.94 8.33 -5.53
N GLN A 342 9.64 8.16 -6.82
CA GLN A 342 9.15 6.92 -7.43
C GLN A 342 10.16 5.77 -7.32
N ASP A 343 11.46 6.03 -7.25
CA ASP A 343 12.48 4.95 -7.15
C ASP A 343 12.25 4.08 -5.90
N CYS A 344 11.79 4.71 -4.81
CA CYS A 344 11.49 4.03 -3.55
C CYS A 344 9.99 3.71 -3.38
N HIS A 345 9.11 4.66 -3.73
CA HIS A 345 7.66 4.56 -3.43
C HIS A 345 6.82 3.99 -4.56
N MET A 346 7.38 3.89 -5.76
CA MET A 346 6.80 3.22 -6.93
C MET A 346 7.81 2.32 -7.62
N ARG A 347 8.64 1.62 -6.81
CA ARG A 347 9.81 0.89 -7.28
C ARG A 347 9.50 -0.01 -8.49
N ASP A 348 10.46 -0.08 -9.38
CA ASP A 348 10.37 -0.91 -10.57
C ASP A 348 10.35 -2.39 -10.20
N VAL A 349 9.32 -3.10 -10.67
CA VAL A 349 9.20 -4.56 -10.56
C VAL A 349 9.10 -5.21 -11.93
N VAL A 350 9.43 -6.50 -12.00
CA VAL A 350 9.24 -7.27 -13.23
C VAL A 350 7.76 -7.64 -13.36
N GLY A 351 7.09 -7.15 -14.40
CA GLY A 351 5.66 -7.39 -14.54
C GLY A 351 5.01 -6.72 -15.74
N ALA A 352 3.80 -7.16 -16.07
CA ALA A 352 2.95 -6.49 -17.04
C ALA A 352 1.99 -5.54 -16.32
N GLY A 353 1.70 -4.39 -16.93
CA GLY A 353 0.79 -3.40 -16.34
C GLY A 353 -0.70 -3.74 -16.46
N ALA A 354 -1.08 -4.75 -17.25
CA ALA A 354 -2.48 -5.15 -17.45
C ALA A 354 -2.62 -6.62 -17.90
N ASN A 355 -3.79 -7.22 -17.67
CA ASN A 355 -4.16 -8.58 -18.07
C ASN A 355 -4.53 -8.72 -19.57
N LYS A 356 -3.70 -8.17 -20.47
CA LYS A 356 -3.94 -8.22 -21.92
C LYS A 356 -2.78 -8.86 -22.65
N ASN A 357 -3.08 -9.62 -23.70
CA ASN A 357 -2.06 -10.23 -24.57
C ASN A 357 -1.14 -9.20 -25.25
N THR A 358 -1.55 -7.93 -25.31
CA THR A 358 -0.75 -6.82 -25.85
C THR A 358 0.04 -6.09 -24.77
N ALA A 359 -0.11 -6.42 -23.49
CA ALA A 359 0.64 -5.80 -22.42
C ALA A 359 2.11 -6.21 -22.50
N VAL A 360 3.01 -5.22 -22.45
CA VAL A 360 4.45 -5.45 -22.42
C VAL A 360 4.85 -5.93 -21.04
N LEU A 361 5.60 -7.04 -20.97
CA LEU A 361 6.27 -7.47 -19.75
C LEU A 361 7.50 -6.57 -19.54
N ARG A 362 7.56 -5.84 -18.43
CA ARG A 362 8.64 -4.88 -18.16
C ARG A 362 9.62 -5.41 -17.11
N PRO A 363 10.90 -5.00 -17.16
CA PRO A 363 11.52 -4.25 -18.25
C PRO A 363 11.79 -5.11 -19.50
N ASP A 364 11.93 -6.43 -19.35
CA ASP A 364 12.48 -7.36 -20.35
C ASP A 364 11.88 -7.32 -21.76
N GLY A 365 10.60 -6.99 -21.89
CA GLY A 365 9.88 -6.91 -23.16
C GLY A 365 9.82 -5.51 -23.77
N SER A 366 10.34 -4.48 -23.09
CA SER A 366 10.35 -3.11 -23.58
C SER A 366 11.61 -2.82 -24.38
N LEU A 367 11.44 -2.53 -25.66
CA LEU A 367 12.55 -2.05 -26.50
C LEU A 367 12.81 -0.55 -26.31
N GLU A 368 11.80 0.18 -25.82
CA GLU A 368 11.84 1.63 -25.71
C GLU A 368 12.26 2.12 -24.33
N HIS A 369 11.86 1.40 -23.27
CA HIS A 369 12.19 1.67 -21.87
C HIS A 369 12.84 0.43 -21.22
N PRO A 370 14.02 -0.01 -21.70
CA PRO A 370 14.65 -1.27 -21.29
C PRO A 370 15.21 -1.28 -19.87
N GLN A 371 15.31 -0.11 -19.20
CA GLN A 371 15.81 -0.02 -17.82
C GLN A 371 14.67 0.16 -16.80
N SER A 372 13.48 0.54 -17.25
CA SER A 372 12.33 0.85 -16.40
C SER A 372 11.38 -0.35 -16.27
N GLY A 373 11.22 -0.85 -15.04
CA GLY A 373 10.26 -1.91 -14.72
C GLY A 373 8.81 -1.44 -14.69
N GLN A 374 7.87 -2.34 -14.38
CA GLN A 374 6.50 -1.97 -14.06
C GLN A 374 6.48 -1.23 -12.72
N PRO A 375 5.96 0.01 -12.61
CA PRO A 375 5.89 0.70 -11.34
C PRO A 375 4.93 0.00 -10.38
N LEU A 376 5.45 -0.43 -9.22
CA LEU A 376 4.64 -1.00 -8.15
C LEU A 376 3.85 0.13 -7.48
N HIS A 377 2.53 0.07 -7.50
CA HIS A 377 1.68 1.13 -6.90
C HIS A 377 1.61 0.99 -5.36
N ASP A 378 2.78 0.88 -4.70
CA ASP A 378 2.87 0.67 -3.25
C ASP A 378 2.29 1.87 -2.51
N LEU A 379 2.79 3.10 -2.73
CA LEU A 379 2.15 4.37 -2.31
C LEU A 379 1.63 4.41 -0.85
N THR A 380 2.19 3.56 0.02
CA THR A 380 1.76 3.33 1.40
C THR A 380 2.40 4.31 2.37
N GLY A 381 3.64 4.72 2.11
CA GLY A 381 4.44 5.53 3.03
C GLY A 381 4.66 4.82 4.36
N GLY A 382 4.87 5.57 5.45
CA GLY A 382 5.06 5.02 6.80
C GLY A 382 3.77 4.87 7.62
N ASN A 383 2.59 5.09 7.04
CA ASN A 383 1.33 5.02 7.78
C ASN A 383 0.71 3.61 7.74
N ALA A 384 1.12 2.76 8.67
CA ALA A 384 0.65 1.38 8.74
C ALA A 384 -0.75 1.23 9.37
N TRP A 385 -1.12 2.11 10.31
CA TRP A 385 -2.28 1.86 11.16
C TRP A 385 -3.60 2.17 10.44
N ILE A 386 -3.66 3.19 9.59
CA ILE A 386 -4.92 3.54 8.90
C ILE A 386 -5.38 2.41 7.98
N SER A 387 -4.50 1.89 7.12
CA SER A 387 -4.84 0.74 6.27
C SER A 387 -5.16 -0.51 7.10
N TYR A 388 -4.55 -0.69 8.27
CA TYR A 388 -4.90 -1.79 9.19
C TYR A 388 -6.32 -1.64 9.73
N ILE A 389 -6.69 -0.46 10.24
CA ILE A 389 -8.03 -0.21 10.77
C ILE A 389 -9.08 -0.37 9.68
N LEU A 390 -8.84 0.16 8.48
CA LEU A 390 -9.75 -0.04 7.36
C LEU A 390 -9.83 -1.52 6.95
N ALA A 391 -8.73 -2.27 7.01
CA ALA A 391 -8.73 -3.71 6.78
C ALA A 391 -9.59 -4.48 7.81
N SER A 392 -9.67 -4.00 9.05
CA SER A 392 -10.42 -4.62 10.14
C SER A 392 -11.95 -4.50 9.99
N LEU A 393 -12.43 -3.78 8.97
CA LEU A 393 -13.86 -3.61 8.71
C LEU A 393 -14.46 -4.73 7.87
N ASP A 394 -13.64 -5.46 7.11
CA ASP A 394 -14.07 -6.59 6.30
C ASP A 394 -14.33 -7.80 7.21
N GLN A 395 -15.61 -8.20 7.34
CA GLN A 395 -16.03 -9.33 8.18
C GLN A 395 -15.39 -10.67 7.79
N ASN A 396 -14.95 -10.80 6.54
CA ASN A 396 -14.24 -11.99 6.04
C ASN A 396 -12.73 -11.72 5.88
N GLY A 397 -12.28 -10.53 6.28
CA GLY A 397 -10.91 -10.07 6.14
C GLY A 397 -9.96 -10.66 7.20
N PRO A 398 -8.64 -10.54 6.98
CA PRO A 398 -7.63 -11.20 7.80
C PRO A 398 -7.48 -10.64 9.22
N VAL A 399 -8.03 -9.46 9.50
CA VAL A 399 -7.86 -8.72 10.76
C VAL A 399 -9.17 -8.10 11.25
N TYR A 400 -10.31 -8.73 10.97
CA TYR A 400 -11.61 -8.19 11.37
C TYR A 400 -11.68 -7.85 12.86
N ASP A 401 -12.15 -6.64 13.16
CA ASP A 401 -12.39 -6.17 14.52
C ASP A 401 -13.79 -5.56 14.62
N ALA A 402 -14.63 -6.13 15.49
CA ALA A 402 -16.02 -5.71 15.64
C ALA A 402 -16.18 -4.32 16.26
N THR A 403 -15.22 -3.88 17.09
CA THR A 403 -15.23 -2.54 17.70
C THR A 403 -14.93 -1.50 16.64
N ASN A 404 -13.88 -1.71 15.83
CA ASN A 404 -13.55 -0.83 14.71
C ASN A 404 -14.70 -0.76 13.70
N ALA A 405 -15.29 -1.90 13.35
CA ALA A 405 -16.46 -1.97 12.47
C ALA A 405 -17.67 -1.21 13.03
N ALA A 406 -17.93 -1.26 14.34
CA ALA A 406 -19.01 -0.51 14.96
C ALA A 406 -18.72 1.00 15.02
N LEU A 407 -17.49 1.40 15.35
CA LEU A 407 -17.09 2.80 15.48
C LEU A 407 -17.12 3.52 14.13
N LEU A 408 -16.62 2.89 13.07
CA LEU A 408 -16.60 3.47 11.72
C LEU A 408 -17.90 3.20 10.92
N GLY A 409 -18.66 2.16 11.30
CA GLY A 409 -19.92 1.77 10.65
C GLY A 409 -21.16 2.56 11.05
N GLN A 410 -21.01 3.74 11.68
CA GLN A 410 -22.15 4.57 12.11
C GLN A 410 -22.91 5.22 10.94
N GLY A 411 -22.31 5.22 9.75
CA GLY A 411 -22.91 5.67 8.50
C GLY A 411 -22.79 7.19 8.27
N PRO A 412 -23.08 7.63 7.02
CA PRO A 412 -22.83 9.01 6.59
C PRO A 412 -23.71 10.03 7.33
N ALA A 413 -24.88 9.62 7.85
CA ALA A 413 -25.72 10.51 8.66
C ALA A 413 -25.07 10.92 9.99
N VAL A 414 -24.02 10.22 10.44
CA VAL A 414 -23.30 10.50 11.69
C VAL A 414 -21.87 10.96 11.43
N LEU A 415 -21.18 10.34 10.46
CA LEU A 415 -19.75 10.57 10.21
C LEU A 415 -19.45 11.27 8.90
N THR A 416 -20.47 11.59 8.08
CA THR A 416 -20.35 12.01 6.67
C THR A 416 -19.78 10.91 5.76
N LEU A 417 -18.76 10.19 6.24
CA LEU A 417 -18.11 9.05 5.61
C LEU A 417 -19.08 7.89 5.33
N ASP A 418 -19.12 7.46 4.06
CA ASP A 418 -19.79 6.24 3.63
C ASP A 418 -18.79 5.19 3.14
N LEU A 419 -18.51 4.21 4.01
CA LEU A 419 -17.57 3.13 3.73
C LEU A 419 -18.11 2.09 2.74
N SER A 420 -19.40 2.14 2.38
CA SER A 420 -20.00 1.22 1.40
C SER A 420 -19.77 1.65 -0.05
N GLN A 421 -19.28 2.87 -0.28
CA GLN A 421 -19.12 3.45 -1.62
C GLN A 421 -17.70 3.28 -2.17
N GLY A 422 -17.59 3.26 -3.50
CA GLY A 422 -16.33 3.07 -4.23
C GLY A 422 -15.76 1.65 -4.09
N GLU A 423 -14.45 1.52 -4.19
CA GLU A 423 -13.70 0.31 -3.85
C GLU A 423 -13.63 0.14 -2.33
N SER A 424 -14.75 -0.32 -1.77
CA SER A 424 -15.03 -0.32 -0.34
C SER A 424 -14.02 -1.14 0.49
N PRO A 425 -13.56 -0.65 1.65
CA PRO A 425 -12.75 -1.43 2.59
C PRO A 425 -13.50 -2.66 3.15
N LEU A 426 -14.84 -2.66 3.11
CA LEU A 426 -15.68 -3.77 3.59
C LEU A 426 -15.52 -5.06 2.76
N GLN A 427 -14.90 -4.98 1.57
CA GLN A 427 -14.65 -6.13 0.69
C GLN A 427 -13.18 -6.25 0.26
N ASN A 428 -12.30 -5.36 0.71
CA ASN A 428 -10.91 -5.29 0.27
C ASN A 428 -9.93 -5.40 1.47
N GLY A 429 -10.34 -6.08 2.55
CA GLY A 429 -9.55 -6.16 3.78
C GLY A 429 -8.15 -6.76 3.58
N ALA A 430 -8.01 -7.73 2.67
CA ALA A 430 -6.71 -8.32 2.33
C ALA A 430 -5.74 -7.32 1.70
N ALA A 431 -6.17 -6.56 0.68
CA ALA A 431 -5.32 -5.56 0.01
C ALA A 431 -4.89 -4.44 0.97
N LEU A 432 -5.79 -4.01 1.86
CA LEU A 432 -5.53 -3.03 2.91
C LEU A 432 -4.52 -3.54 3.95
N LYS A 433 -4.67 -4.79 4.39
CA LYS A 433 -3.71 -5.40 5.32
C LYS A 433 -2.33 -5.55 4.68
N ASP A 434 -2.26 -5.94 3.41
CA ASP A 434 -0.99 -5.98 2.68
C ASP A 434 -0.37 -4.59 2.55
N GLY A 435 -1.18 -3.54 2.34
CA GLY A 435 -0.72 -2.16 2.37
C GLY A 435 -0.16 -1.74 3.72
N SER A 436 -0.82 -2.11 4.82
CA SER A 436 -0.31 -1.91 6.19
C SER A 436 1.06 -2.58 6.38
N ASP A 437 1.23 -3.81 5.92
CA ASP A 437 2.48 -4.55 6.06
C ASP A 437 3.62 -3.95 5.22
N ARG A 438 3.31 -3.48 4.01
CA ARG A 438 4.28 -2.73 3.20
C ARG A 438 4.68 -1.42 3.88
N ALA A 439 3.75 -0.71 4.52
CA ALA A 439 4.11 0.48 5.29
C ALA A 439 5.07 0.18 6.46
N LEU A 440 4.89 -0.96 7.15
CA LEU A 440 5.83 -1.41 8.19
C LEU A 440 7.20 -1.76 7.59
N GLN A 441 7.24 -2.40 6.43
CA GLN A 441 8.47 -2.66 5.70
C GLN A 441 9.18 -1.35 5.33
N GLN A 442 8.45 -0.34 4.86
CA GLN A 442 9.02 0.98 4.52
C GLN A 442 9.64 1.65 5.75
N LEU A 443 9.02 1.54 6.94
CA LEU A 443 9.58 2.04 8.19
C LEU A 443 10.89 1.33 8.59
N GLN A 444 10.95 0.01 8.39
CA GLN A 444 12.16 -0.78 8.68
C GLN A 444 13.32 -0.41 7.75
N LEU A 445 13.03 -0.14 6.47
CA LEU A 445 14.02 0.29 5.48
C LEU A 445 14.52 1.72 5.74
N ALA A 446 13.70 2.57 6.36
CA ALA A 446 13.96 4.01 6.47
C ALA A 446 15.14 4.39 7.38
N ALA A 447 15.56 3.51 8.29
CA ALA A 447 16.58 3.84 9.28
C ALA A 447 17.52 2.66 9.62
N THR A 448 18.74 2.97 10.08
CA THR A 448 19.68 1.96 10.57
C THR A 448 20.51 2.50 11.72
N LEU A 449 20.75 1.70 12.76
CA LEU A 449 21.69 2.04 13.83
C LEU A 449 23.11 1.58 13.49
N LYS A 450 24.09 2.47 13.60
CA LYS A 450 25.51 2.22 13.32
C LYS A 450 26.39 2.68 14.46
N SER A 451 27.65 2.25 14.46
CA SER A 451 28.67 2.71 15.41
C SER A 451 28.24 2.60 16.88
N HIS A 452 27.44 1.55 17.17
CA HIS A 452 26.87 1.31 18.50
C HIS A 452 27.98 0.87 19.45
N SER A 453 28.23 1.66 20.48
CA SER A 453 29.29 1.41 21.45
C SER A 453 28.91 1.88 22.85
N TYR A 454 29.45 1.19 23.85
CA TYR A 454 29.32 1.54 25.25
C TYR A 454 30.59 1.17 26.01
N ASP A 455 31.06 2.03 26.91
CA ASP A 455 32.17 1.74 27.82
C ASP A 455 31.63 1.47 29.23
N PRO A 456 31.66 0.22 29.72
CA PRO A 456 31.09 -0.13 31.02
C PRO A 456 31.89 0.45 32.20
N ALA A 457 33.12 0.94 32.00
CA ALA A 457 33.92 1.50 33.08
C ALA A 457 33.51 2.94 33.44
N ASN A 458 33.11 3.73 32.45
CA ASN A 458 32.79 5.16 32.62
C ASN A 458 31.41 5.56 32.10
N GLY A 459 30.69 4.67 31.41
CA GLY A 459 29.33 4.91 30.94
C GLY A 459 29.22 5.67 29.62
N ILE A 460 30.32 5.87 28.89
CA ILE A 460 30.30 6.57 27.60
C ILE A 460 29.55 5.70 26.58
N PHE A 461 28.49 6.23 26.00
CA PHE A 461 27.66 5.59 24.98
C PHE A 461 27.71 6.36 23.67
N SER A 462 27.76 5.65 22.54
CA SER A 462 27.61 6.24 21.21
C SER A 462 26.76 5.39 20.27
N VAL A 463 25.99 6.03 19.40
CA VAL A 463 25.29 5.39 18.28
C VAL A 463 25.00 6.42 17.19
N ASN A 464 25.00 6.01 15.94
CA ASN A 464 24.54 6.84 14.82
C ASN A 464 23.20 6.31 14.31
N ILE A 465 22.22 7.21 14.16
CA ILE A 465 20.98 6.92 13.44
C ILE A 465 21.15 7.34 11.99
N GLN A 466 21.31 6.37 11.09
CA GLN A 466 21.37 6.62 9.66
C GLN A 466 19.96 6.83 9.11
N ASN A 467 19.72 7.96 8.44
CA ASN A 467 18.56 8.16 7.57
C ASN A 467 18.83 7.52 6.20
N ASN A 468 18.00 6.55 5.81
CA ASN A 468 18.05 5.89 4.50
C ASN A 468 17.07 6.49 3.49
N SER A 469 16.18 7.38 3.92
CA SER A 469 15.19 8.04 3.07
C SER A 469 15.77 9.22 2.29
N GLY A 470 15.03 9.67 1.28
CA GLY A 470 15.40 10.81 0.45
C GLY A 470 15.04 12.17 1.04
N HIS A 471 14.29 12.21 2.14
CA HIS A 471 13.77 13.40 2.82
C HIS A 471 14.12 13.34 4.31
N LYS A 472 13.61 14.23 5.17
CA LYS A 472 13.87 14.09 6.61
C LYS A 472 13.22 12.81 7.14
N LEU A 473 13.83 12.25 8.19
CA LEU A 473 13.34 11.08 8.89
C LEU A 473 12.72 11.52 10.23
N ILE A 474 11.41 11.43 10.42
CA ILE A 474 10.34 11.08 9.46
C ILE A 474 9.88 12.30 8.64
N SER A 475 9.09 12.12 7.57
CA SER A 475 8.45 13.22 6.81
C SER A 475 6.94 13.00 6.68
N GLY A 476 6.23 13.96 6.08
CA GLY A 476 4.79 13.93 5.85
C GLY A 476 4.03 14.91 6.75
N PHE A 477 2.76 14.59 7.02
CA PHE A 477 1.91 15.30 7.98
C PHE A 477 2.60 15.39 9.35
N PRO A 478 2.85 16.60 9.90
CA PRO A 478 3.76 16.79 11.03
C PRO A 478 3.15 16.52 12.41
N GLU A 479 1.86 16.77 12.60
CA GLU A 479 1.26 16.78 13.93
C GLU A 479 1.07 15.37 14.49
N GLY A 480 1.47 15.18 15.74
CA GLY A 480 1.32 13.92 16.46
C GLY A 480 2.19 12.77 15.96
N ARG A 481 3.08 12.97 14.97
CA ARG A 481 4.02 11.92 14.55
C ARG A 481 5.36 12.11 15.24
N ARG A 482 5.94 11.01 15.71
CA ARG A 482 7.28 11.04 16.30
C ARG A 482 8.07 9.77 16.08
N MET A 483 9.38 9.95 16.07
CA MET A 483 10.35 8.88 16.25
C MET A 483 11.12 9.14 17.54
N PHE A 484 11.51 8.10 18.27
CA PHE A 484 12.31 8.29 19.48
C PHE A 484 13.32 7.16 19.68
N LEU A 485 14.52 7.52 20.15
CA LEU A 485 15.52 6.54 20.52
C LEU A 485 15.29 6.09 21.97
N ASN A 486 15.09 4.80 22.16
CA ASN A 486 15.03 4.15 23.47
C ASN A 486 16.35 3.41 23.72
N VAL A 487 16.98 3.65 24.86
CA VAL A 487 18.24 3.00 25.26
C VAL A 487 18.05 2.32 26.60
N LYS A 488 18.31 1.01 26.68
CA LYS A 488 18.15 0.21 27.89
C LYS A 488 19.47 -0.42 28.30
N LEU A 489 19.89 -0.16 29.53
CA LEU A 489 21.11 -0.71 30.11
C LEU A 489 20.76 -1.86 31.04
N TYR A 490 21.46 -2.98 30.90
CA TYR A 490 21.21 -4.16 31.72
C TYR A 490 22.45 -4.63 32.45
N LYS A 491 22.26 -5.12 33.66
CA LYS A 491 23.28 -5.79 34.47
C LYS A 491 22.70 -7.07 35.03
N GLN A 492 23.35 -8.20 34.76
CA GLN A 492 22.90 -9.54 35.16
C GLN A 492 21.44 -9.81 34.71
N GLY A 493 21.08 -9.33 33.51
CA GLY A 493 19.74 -9.44 32.94
C GLY A 493 18.68 -8.53 33.58
N GLN A 494 19.04 -7.67 34.54
CA GLN A 494 18.14 -6.69 35.14
C GLN A 494 18.33 -5.32 34.50
N LEU A 495 17.23 -4.65 34.14
CA LEU A 495 17.24 -3.27 33.64
C LEU A 495 17.73 -2.34 34.75
N ILE A 496 18.84 -1.65 34.52
CA ILE A 496 19.43 -0.70 35.48
C ILE A 496 19.23 0.75 35.08
N PHE A 497 18.97 1.05 33.81
CA PHE A 497 18.69 2.40 33.33
C PHE A 497 17.94 2.39 31.99
N GLU A 498 17.04 3.35 31.77
CA GLU A 498 16.32 3.51 30.50
C GLU A 498 16.20 4.99 30.08
N VAL A 499 16.55 5.28 28.82
CA VAL A 499 16.32 6.57 28.16
C VAL A 499 15.07 6.49 27.30
N ASN A 500 14.23 7.53 27.38
CA ASN A 500 12.93 7.65 26.72
C ASN A 500 12.04 6.41 26.90
N PRO A 501 11.69 6.05 28.15
CA PRO A 501 10.77 4.93 28.38
C PRO A 501 9.39 5.25 27.85
N TYR A 502 8.71 4.26 27.26
CA TYR A 502 7.31 4.39 26.85
C TYR A 502 6.37 3.77 27.89
N SER A 503 5.31 4.49 28.27
CA SER A 503 4.25 3.97 29.12
C SER A 503 3.17 3.32 28.27
N SER A 504 3.12 1.99 28.21
CA SER A 504 2.05 1.26 27.53
C SER A 504 0.69 1.36 28.23
N THR A 505 0.66 1.71 29.52
CA THR A 505 -0.58 1.86 30.28
C THR A 505 -1.25 3.22 30.13
N VAL A 506 -0.49 4.24 29.68
CA VAL A 506 -1.02 5.58 29.38
C VAL A 506 -1.04 5.84 27.87
N GLY A 507 -0.08 5.25 27.15
CA GLY A 507 0.09 5.38 25.71
C GLY A 507 0.91 6.58 25.26
N THR A 508 1.88 7.00 26.08
CA THR A 508 2.84 8.08 25.76
C THR A 508 4.19 7.85 26.43
N LEU A 509 5.20 8.66 26.09
CA LEU A 509 6.52 8.61 26.72
C LEU A 509 6.43 9.01 28.20
N LYS A 510 7.25 8.36 29.04
CA LYS A 510 7.42 8.76 30.44
C LYS A 510 8.19 10.07 30.53
N GLY A 511 7.80 10.94 31.46
CA GLY A 511 8.37 12.28 31.61
C GLY A 511 7.60 13.37 30.87
N MET A 512 6.64 12.99 30.02
CA MET A 512 5.64 13.88 29.44
C MET A 512 4.48 14.13 30.44
N PRO A 513 3.63 15.15 30.21
CA PRO A 513 2.47 15.40 31.06
C PRO A 513 1.59 14.14 31.26
N GLY A 514 1.27 13.83 32.52
CA GLY A 514 0.46 12.66 32.88
C GLY A 514 1.23 11.35 33.09
N THR A 515 2.54 11.33 32.85
CA THR A 515 3.43 10.21 33.17
C THR A 515 4.56 10.67 34.09
N THR A 516 5.21 9.75 34.81
CA THR A 516 6.34 10.06 35.69
C THR A 516 7.50 9.13 35.38
N LEU A 517 8.73 9.63 35.53
CA LEU A 517 9.96 8.86 35.42
C LEU A 517 10.27 8.18 36.76
N ALA A 518 10.68 6.92 36.72
CA ALA A 518 11.34 6.26 37.84
C ALA A 518 12.77 6.79 38.05
N THR A 519 13.39 6.50 39.20
CA THR A 519 14.73 6.99 39.56
C THR A 519 15.81 6.59 38.55
N ASN A 520 15.63 5.46 37.86
CA ASN A 520 16.53 4.93 36.84
C ASN A 520 16.05 5.19 35.40
N GLU A 521 15.17 6.16 35.21
CA GLU A 521 14.65 6.54 33.90
C GLU A 521 14.99 8.00 33.58
N GLN A 522 15.18 8.29 32.30
CA GLN A 522 15.42 9.64 31.82
C GLN A 522 14.62 9.91 30.54
N TYR A 523 14.05 11.11 30.44
CA TYR A 523 13.49 11.63 29.19
C TYR A 523 14.48 12.63 28.58
N LEU A 524 14.75 12.50 27.29
CA LEU A 524 15.62 13.34 26.47
C LEU A 524 14.86 13.75 25.20
N ASP A 525 14.42 15.01 25.17
CA ASP A 525 13.63 15.56 24.06
C ASP A 525 14.43 15.65 22.76
N GLU A 526 15.76 15.83 22.87
CA GLU A 526 16.69 15.84 21.74
C GLU A 526 16.66 14.52 20.96
N LEU A 527 16.31 13.43 21.63
CA LEU A 527 16.19 12.07 21.08
C LEU A 527 14.74 11.68 20.78
N VAL A 528 13.82 12.63 20.83
CA VAL A 528 12.44 12.54 20.33
C VAL A 528 12.35 13.44 19.09
N TYR A 529 12.35 12.82 17.92
CA TYR A 529 12.36 13.44 16.60
C TYR A 529 10.93 13.69 16.13
N GLU A 530 10.51 14.95 16.10
CA GLU A 530 9.15 15.37 15.75
C GLU A 530 9.13 16.85 15.32
N ILE A 531 7.98 17.31 14.82
CA ILE A 531 7.71 18.74 14.61
C ILE A 531 6.68 19.20 15.62
N HIS A 532 6.95 20.36 16.23
CA HIS A 532 5.92 21.13 16.90
C HIS A 532 5.68 22.43 16.11
N PRO A 533 4.51 22.57 15.45
CA PRO A 533 4.12 23.81 14.82
C PRO A 533 3.97 24.95 15.85
N SER A 534 4.14 26.18 15.41
CA SER A 534 3.86 27.39 16.20
C SER A 534 2.99 28.34 15.37
N SER A 535 2.30 29.25 16.04
CA SER A 535 1.47 30.23 15.36
C SER A 535 1.62 31.63 15.97
N SER A 536 2.16 32.53 15.16
CA SER A 536 2.14 33.97 15.45
C SER A 536 0.73 34.56 15.31
N LEU A 537 -0.16 33.88 14.57
CA LEU A 537 -1.55 34.29 14.37
C LEU A 537 -2.37 34.08 15.66
N THR A 538 -2.19 32.95 16.32
CA THR A 538 -2.87 32.63 17.59
C THR A 538 -2.05 33.06 18.82
N GLY A 539 -0.75 33.27 18.66
CA GLY A 539 0.20 33.55 19.75
C GLY A 539 0.69 32.29 20.47
N GLU A 540 0.33 31.11 19.98
CA GLU A 540 0.74 29.83 20.56
C GLU A 540 2.18 29.48 20.19
N GLU A 541 2.98 29.16 21.21
CA GLU A 541 4.34 28.63 21.05
C GLU A 541 4.32 27.23 20.44
N GLN A 542 3.34 26.41 20.80
CA GLN A 542 3.09 25.09 20.24
C GLN A 542 1.61 24.96 19.93
N THR A 543 1.27 24.54 18.72
CA THR A 543 -0.13 24.40 18.28
C THR A 543 -0.33 23.11 17.50
N PHE A 544 -1.53 22.54 17.63
CA PHE A 544 -2.06 21.49 16.76
C PHE A 544 -3.16 22.03 15.82
N HIS A 545 -3.32 23.36 15.74
CA HIS A 545 -4.19 24.00 14.75
C HIS A 545 -3.45 24.12 13.43
N PHE A 546 -3.33 22.99 12.73
CA PHE A 546 -2.65 22.81 11.46
C PHE A 546 -2.82 23.96 10.46
N VAL A 547 -4.05 24.45 10.28
CA VAL A 547 -4.38 25.51 9.32
C VAL A 547 -4.08 26.93 9.83
N LEU A 548 -3.73 27.07 11.11
CA LEU A 548 -3.35 28.34 11.73
C LEU A 548 -1.84 28.43 12.00
N ALA A 549 -1.08 27.35 11.75
CA ALA A 549 0.36 27.33 11.90
C ALA A 549 1.04 28.34 10.96
N THR A 550 1.96 29.14 11.51
CA THR A 550 2.77 30.10 10.74
C THR A 550 4.27 29.82 10.84
N GLY A 551 4.67 28.85 11.66
CA GLY A 551 6.06 28.52 11.93
C GLY A 551 6.20 27.21 12.70
N ARG A 552 7.38 27.01 13.32
CA ARG A 552 7.70 25.85 14.17
C ARG A 552 8.39 26.31 15.44
N SER A 553 8.15 25.59 16.52
CA SER A 553 8.94 25.69 17.75
C SER A 553 10.01 24.60 17.83
N LYS A 554 9.78 23.46 17.17
CA LYS A 554 10.70 22.32 17.08
C LYS A 554 10.59 21.66 15.70
N ASP A 555 11.74 21.33 15.10
CA ASP A 555 11.92 20.36 14.02
C ASP A 555 13.37 19.86 14.09
N ASN A 556 13.57 18.77 14.83
CA ASN A 556 14.86 18.09 14.96
C ASN A 556 14.95 16.82 14.11
N ARG A 557 14.03 16.61 13.15
CA ARG A 557 14.00 15.40 12.32
C ARG A 557 15.28 15.27 11.50
N ILE A 558 15.77 14.04 11.35
CA ILE A 558 17.11 13.77 10.82
C ILE A 558 17.15 14.04 9.31
N PRO A 559 18.02 14.93 8.80
CA PRO A 559 18.10 15.25 7.38
C PRO A 559 18.57 14.06 6.52
N PRO A 560 18.19 14.00 5.24
CA PRO A 560 18.70 13.01 4.30
C PRO A 560 20.16 13.27 3.96
N ARG A 561 20.78 12.30 3.30
CA ARG A 561 22.15 12.42 2.82
C ARG A 561 22.33 13.63 1.88
N GLY A 562 23.37 14.42 2.15
CA GLY A 562 23.76 15.56 1.33
C GLY A 562 22.78 16.74 1.40
N PHE A 563 22.09 16.90 2.52
CA PHE A 563 21.11 17.96 2.71
C PHE A 563 21.75 19.36 2.59
N ASP A 564 21.25 20.18 1.67
CA ASP A 564 21.71 21.54 1.41
C ASP A 564 21.13 22.52 2.46
N ILE A 565 21.76 22.56 3.62
CA ILE A 565 21.32 23.41 4.74
C ILE A 565 21.32 24.91 4.37
N ALA A 566 22.15 25.34 3.41
CA ALA A 566 22.21 26.74 3.00
C ALA A 566 20.97 27.18 2.22
N LYS A 567 20.34 26.27 1.47
CA LYS A 567 19.09 26.53 0.72
C LYS A 567 17.83 26.13 1.50
N ALA A 568 17.97 25.44 2.62
CA ALA A 568 16.85 25.02 3.44
C ALA A 568 15.91 26.18 3.88
N PRO A 569 16.39 27.42 4.15
CA PRO A 569 15.51 28.53 4.48
C PRO A 569 14.54 28.93 3.38
N GLU A 570 14.94 28.83 2.11
CA GLU A 570 14.10 29.19 0.96
C GLU A 570 12.86 28.27 0.83
N ARG A 571 12.91 27.10 1.47
CA ARG A 571 11.84 26.10 1.46
C ARG A 571 11.22 25.86 2.84
N PHE A 572 11.62 26.64 3.85
CA PHE A 572 11.27 26.41 5.24
C PHE A 572 11.57 24.96 5.68
N SER A 573 12.76 24.44 5.43
CA SER A 573 13.13 23.06 5.81
C SER A 573 14.35 22.97 6.73
N GLU A 574 14.87 24.10 7.22
CA GLU A 574 15.93 24.09 8.26
C GLU A 574 15.46 23.45 9.57
N PRO A 575 16.37 22.88 10.39
CA PRO A 575 16.01 22.50 11.74
C PRO A 575 15.59 23.70 12.57
N VAL A 576 14.69 23.46 13.50
CA VAL A 576 14.21 24.47 14.45
C VAL A 576 14.33 23.89 15.86
N TRP A 577 14.88 24.66 16.78
CA TRP A 577 15.03 24.25 18.17
C TRP A 577 14.67 25.41 19.09
N HIS A 578 13.78 25.17 20.05
CA HIS A 578 13.30 26.18 21.00
C HIS A 578 12.86 27.50 20.33
N ASN A 579 12.02 27.41 19.29
CA ASN A 579 11.48 28.55 18.52
C ASN A 579 12.51 29.34 17.70
N ALA A 580 13.70 28.78 17.48
CA ALA A 580 14.74 29.42 16.69
C ALA A 580 15.24 28.50 15.57
N SER A 581 15.51 29.09 14.41
CA SER A 581 16.25 28.42 13.34
C SER A 581 17.60 27.92 13.87
N ALA A 582 17.89 26.64 13.66
CA ALA A 582 19.05 25.97 14.21
C ALA A 582 19.85 25.23 13.10
N PRO A 583 20.46 25.97 12.15
CA PRO A 583 21.20 25.37 11.04
C PRO A 583 22.45 24.58 11.48
N ASP A 584 22.95 24.83 12.70
CA ASP A 584 24.07 24.10 13.29
C ASP A 584 23.61 22.95 14.23
N TYR A 585 22.32 22.60 14.24
CA TYR A 585 21.80 21.50 15.06
C TYR A 585 22.47 20.16 14.70
N PHE A 586 22.72 19.94 13.40
CA PHE A 586 23.54 18.86 12.89
C PHE A 586 24.87 19.41 12.40
N SER A 587 25.94 18.64 12.56
CA SER A 587 27.26 18.97 12.02
C SER A 587 27.30 18.86 10.48
N THR A 588 28.34 19.45 9.88
CA THR A 588 28.59 19.30 8.43
C THR A 588 28.72 17.83 8.01
N ALA A 589 29.28 16.96 8.86
CA ALA A 589 29.44 15.54 8.55
C ALA A 589 28.11 14.79 8.58
N GLU A 590 27.20 15.18 9.49
CA GLU A 590 25.85 14.64 9.61
C GLU A 590 24.97 15.05 8.43
N TYR A 591 25.00 16.32 8.01
CA TYR A 591 24.32 16.75 6.77
C TYR A 591 24.86 16.04 5.53
N ALA A 592 26.18 15.89 5.42
CA ALA A 592 26.79 15.21 4.28
C ALA A 592 26.44 13.72 4.23
N GLY A 593 26.37 13.05 5.37
CA GLY A 593 26.11 11.61 5.47
C GLY A 593 24.65 11.21 5.67
N GLY A 594 23.78 12.14 6.07
CA GLY A 594 22.37 11.88 6.39
C GLY A 594 22.19 11.03 7.64
N TYR A 595 22.78 11.44 8.76
CA TYR A 595 22.66 10.73 10.03
C TYR A 595 22.65 11.70 11.22
N ASP A 596 22.26 11.21 12.38
CA ASP A 596 22.45 11.87 13.68
C ASP A 596 23.45 11.05 14.52
N ALA A 597 24.51 11.68 15.02
CA ALA A 597 25.53 11.07 15.87
C ALA A 597 25.29 11.39 17.34
N ILE A 598 24.89 10.36 18.08
CA ILE A 598 24.46 10.49 19.47
C ILE A 598 25.60 10.05 20.38
N ALA A 599 25.92 10.89 21.36
CA ALA A 599 26.85 10.59 22.43
C ALA A 599 26.23 10.93 23.78
N LEU A 600 26.18 9.96 24.69
CA LEU A 600 25.56 10.11 26.02
C LEU A 600 26.51 9.65 27.12
N ASN A 601 26.35 10.24 28.30
CA ASN A 601 26.96 9.72 29.54
C ASN A 601 25.88 8.96 30.31
N LEU A 602 25.90 7.63 30.25
CA LEU A 602 24.94 6.75 30.89
C LEU A 602 25.55 6.11 32.16
N PRO A 603 24.75 5.48 33.04
CA PRO A 603 25.30 4.84 34.24
C PRO A 603 26.24 3.66 33.93
N ALA A 604 27.47 3.72 34.44
CA ALA A 604 28.49 2.67 34.28
C ALA A 604 28.06 1.29 34.81
N GLY A 605 28.73 0.23 34.32
CA GLY A 605 28.63 -1.12 34.85
C GLY A 605 27.48 -1.97 34.29
N ALA A 606 26.93 -1.62 33.13
CA ALA A 606 26.04 -2.48 32.35
C ALA A 606 26.85 -3.59 31.64
N ASP A 607 26.29 -4.79 31.57
CA ASP A 607 26.86 -5.95 30.87
C ASP A 607 26.49 -5.92 29.37
N TYR A 608 25.33 -5.35 29.05
CA TYR A 608 24.88 -5.11 27.67
C TYR A 608 23.93 -3.91 27.60
N VAL A 609 23.81 -3.32 26.42
CA VAL A 609 22.95 -2.18 26.11
C VAL A 609 22.11 -2.50 24.90
N GLU A 610 20.78 -2.42 25.03
CA GLU A 610 19.85 -2.50 23.91
C GLU A 610 19.46 -1.09 23.48
N THR A 611 19.41 -0.85 22.17
CA THR A 611 19.02 0.44 21.62
C THR A 611 18.05 0.23 20.48
N THR A 612 16.88 0.86 20.55
CA THR A 612 15.83 0.72 19.55
C THR A 612 15.32 2.09 19.15
N LEU A 613 15.24 2.31 17.84
CA LEU A 613 14.59 3.47 17.27
C LEU A 613 13.12 3.12 17.01
N PHE A 614 12.22 3.80 17.71
CA PHE A 614 10.79 3.58 17.57
C PHE A 614 10.13 4.67 16.73
N TYR A 615 9.08 4.31 16.00
CA TYR A 615 8.15 5.22 15.35
C TYR A 615 6.76 5.09 15.97
N GLN A 616 6.13 6.23 16.27
CA GLN A 616 4.72 6.33 16.62
C GLN A 616 4.05 7.24 15.59
N GLY A 617 3.12 6.66 14.83
CA GLY A 617 2.43 7.34 13.75
C GLY A 617 1.41 8.36 14.23
N THR A 618 0.78 8.15 15.40
CA THR A 618 -0.06 9.17 16.02
C THR A 618 0.05 9.13 17.55
N SER A 619 0.41 10.27 18.13
CA SER A 619 0.60 10.45 19.55
C SER A 619 -0.73 10.54 20.29
N ARG A 620 -0.70 10.16 21.57
CA ARG A 620 -1.83 10.34 22.46
C ARG A 620 -2.23 11.82 22.56
N GLU A 621 -1.24 12.71 22.62
CA GLU A 621 -1.43 14.14 22.81
C GLU A 621 -2.26 14.74 21.68
N TYR A 622 -1.94 14.37 20.44
CA TYR A 622 -2.65 14.87 19.27
C TYR A 622 -4.07 14.28 19.16
N ILE A 623 -4.26 12.99 19.43
CA ILE A 623 -5.61 12.39 19.43
C ILE A 623 -6.50 12.96 20.54
N ALA A 624 -5.92 13.25 21.71
CA ALA A 624 -6.65 13.91 22.78
C ALA A 624 -7.04 15.35 22.40
N PHE A 625 -6.13 16.10 21.78
CA PHE A 625 -6.43 17.43 21.24
C PHE A 625 -7.60 17.40 20.27
N LEU A 626 -7.57 16.53 19.25
CA LEU A 626 -8.67 16.40 18.28
C LEU A 626 -10.02 16.10 18.95
N ARG A 627 -10.03 15.16 19.91
CA ARG A 627 -11.24 14.85 20.71
C ARG A 627 -11.73 16.08 21.46
N ASP A 628 -10.84 16.74 22.17
CA ASP A 628 -11.20 17.79 23.12
C ASP A 628 -11.64 19.08 22.42
N GLU A 629 -11.00 19.45 21.30
CA GLU A 629 -11.41 20.56 20.44
C GLU A 629 -12.78 20.32 19.82
N ILE A 630 -13.02 19.12 19.25
CA ILE A 630 -14.31 18.79 18.63
C ILE A 630 -15.42 18.73 19.68
N ASN A 631 -15.16 18.20 20.87
CA ASN A 631 -16.14 18.07 21.95
C ASN A 631 -16.36 19.36 22.73
N GLY A 632 -15.49 20.37 22.59
CA GLY A 632 -15.59 21.63 23.31
C GLY A 632 -15.33 21.51 24.81
N THR A 633 -14.39 20.64 25.22
CA THR A 633 -14.07 20.43 26.64
C THR A 633 -13.39 21.69 27.22
N ALA A 634 -14.14 22.50 27.97
CA ALA A 634 -13.75 23.87 28.35
C ALA A 634 -12.39 24.04 29.05
N SER A 635 -11.86 23.00 29.70
CA SER A 635 -10.56 23.06 30.39
C SER A 635 -9.36 22.76 29.49
N THR A 636 -9.58 22.35 28.25
CA THR A 636 -8.54 21.88 27.32
C THR A 636 -8.59 22.57 25.97
N LEU A 637 -9.51 23.53 25.77
CA LEU A 637 -9.54 24.36 24.57
C LEU A 637 -8.29 25.24 24.49
N THR A 638 -7.60 25.18 23.35
CA THR A 638 -6.36 25.94 23.10
C THR A 638 -6.63 27.36 22.63
N LEU A 639 -7.56 27.53 21.69
CA LEU A 639 -8.08 28.85 21.33
C LEU A 639 -9.08 29.29 22.39
N THR A 640 -8.74 30.29 23.21
CA THR A 640 -9.64 30.86 24.22
C THR A 640 -9.76 32.37 24.06
N GLY A 641 -10.98 32.89 24.21
CA GLY A 641 -11.42 34.29 24.15
C GLY A 641 -10.41 35.41 23.82
N GLY A 642 -10.69 36.18 22.77
CA GLY A 642 -9.89 37.31 22.28
C GLY A 642 -10.43 37.80 20.94
N THR A 643 -10.07 39.00 20.47
CA THR A 643 -10.48 39.45 19.13
C THR A 643 -9.78 38.58 18.08
N ASN A 644 -10.53 37.69 17.45
CA ASN A 644 -10.01 36.87 16.36
C ASN A 644 -9.88 37.69 15.06
N PRO A 645 -9.12 37.22 14.05
CA PRO A 645 -8.96 37.93 12.78
C PRO A 645 -10.28 38.20 12.05
N ALA A 646 -11.31 37.37 12.28
CA ALA A 646 -12.66 37.54 11.75
C ALA A 646 -13.52 38.57 12.51
N GLY A 647 -13.00 39.18 13.59
CA GLY A 647 -13.69 40.22 14.37
C GLY A 647 -14.63 39.71 15.48
N GLY A 648 -14.66 38.41 15.76
CA GLY A 648 -15.36 37.80 16.89
C GLY A 648 -14.54 37.75 18.18
N THR A 649 -15.17 37.46 19.33
CA THR A 649 -14.51 37.40 20.65
C THR A 649 -14.40 35.99 21.25
N GLU A 650 -15.03 34.99 20.64
CA GLU A 650 -15.20 33.65 21.21
C GLU A 650 -14.54 32.56 20.36
N THR A 651 -14.14 31.48 21.04
CA THR A 651 -13.80 30.20 20.41
C THR A 651 -15.03 29.66 19.70
N TYR A 652 -14.87 29.24 18.45
CA TYR A 652 -15.96 28.55 17.77
C TYR A 652 -16.02 27.11 18.28
N LEU A 653 -17.22 26.59 18.55
CA LEU A 653 -17.39 25.22 19.08
C LEU A 653 -18.21 24.39 18.10
N VAL A 654 -17.56 23.37 17.52
CA VAL A 654 -18.18 22.40 16.60
C VAL A 654 -19.53 21.90 17.12
N GLN A 655 -19.63 21.49 18.40
CA GLN A 655 -20.85 20.95 19.00
C GLN A 655 -22.08 21.87 18.94
N SER A 656 -21.89 23.18 18.83
CA SER A 656 -22.96 24.17 18.92
C SER A 656 -23.70 24.43 17.60
N ASP A 657 -23.11 24.10 16.45
CA ASP A 657 -23.61 24.53 15.14
C ASP A 657 -24.17 23.36 14.29
N PRO A 658 -25.36 23.50 13.66
CA PRO A 658 -25.94 22.46 12.80
C PRO A 658 -25.11 22.05 11.59
N PHE A 659 -24.24 22.92 11.05
CA PHE A 659 -23.35 22.60 9.93
C PHE A 659 -22.49 21.35 10.21
N PHE A 660 -22.12 21.16 11.47
CA PHE A 660 -21.28 20.07 11.93
C PHE A 660 -22.05 18.82 12.36
N THR A 661 -23.36 18.72 12.09
CA THR A 661 -24.17 17.59 12.60
C THR A 661 -23.57 16.21 12.27
N GLN A 662 -22.99 16.05 11.08
CA GLN A 662 -22.36 14.79 10.62
C GLN A 662 -20.84 14.72 10.87
N LEU A 663 -20.30 15.68 11.65
CA LEU A 663 -18.87 15.79 11.96
C LEU A 663 -18.60 15.77 13.47
N LYS A 664 -19.55 16.19 14.30
CA LYS A 664 -19.45 16.22 15.78
C LYS A 664 -19.02 14.90 16.40
N ALA A 665 -19.44 13.77 15.83
CA ALA A 665 -19.15 12.45 16.36
C ALA A 665 -17.66 12.07 16.24
N TRP A 666 -16.91 12.69 15.33
CA TRP A 666 -15.50 12.40 15.14
C TRP A 666 -14.65 12.64 16.38
N GLY A 667 -15.05 13.56 17.27
CA GLY A 667 -14.35 13.80 18.53
C GLY A 667 -14.23 12.53 19.37
N ASN A 668 -15.32 11.78 19.54
CA ASN A 668 -15.30 10.52 20.28
C ASN A 668 -14.76 9.37 19.43
N VAL A 669 -15.15 9.27 18.16
CA VAL A 669 -14.77 8.14 17.29
C VAL A 669 -13.26 8.03 17.12
N ILE A 670 -12.55 9.14 16.88
CA ILE A 670 -11.09 9.09 16.70
C ILE A 670 -10.37 8.66 17.99
N TRP A 671 -10.86 9.13 19.14
CA TRP A 671 -10.33 8.76 20.44
C TRP A 671 -10.58 7.29 20.75
N ASP A 672 -11.82 6.82 20.58
CA ASP A 672 -12.20 5.44 20.88
C ASP A 672 -11.49 4.45 19.96
N LEU A 673 -11.29 4.78 18.67
CA LEU A 673 -10.47 4.01 17.75
C LEU A 673 -9.03 3.91 18.25
N TRP A 674 -8.39 5.04 18.56
CA TRP A 674 -7.01 5.03 19.02
C TRP A 674 -6.87 4.28 20.36
N PHE A 675 -7.77 4.53 21.31
CA PHE A 675 -7.76 3.94 22.65
C PHE A 675 -7.95 2.42 22.63
N HIS A 676 -8.91 1.94 21.84
CA HIS A 676 -9.15 0.51 21.62
C HIS A 676 -7.95 -0.15 20.97
N ASN A 677 -7.46 0.38 19.85
CA ASN A 677 -6.39 -0.25 19.08
C ASN A 677 -5.00 -0.08 19.70
N HIS A 678 -4.87 0.78 20.72
CA HIS A 678 -3.72 0.79 21.62
C HIS A 678 -3.77 -0.38 22.62
N GLY A 679 -4.97 -0.82 23.00
CA GLY A 679 -5.21 -1.85 24.00
C GLY A 679 -5.51 -1.30 25.40
N LEU A 680 -5.70 0.02 25.54
CA LEU A 680 -5.93 0.68 26.83
C LEU A 680 -7.29 0.35 27.45
N ASP A 681 -8.23 -0.15 26.66
CA ASP A 681 -9.52 -0.67 27.10
C ASP A 681 -9.44 -2.10 27.65
N GLY A 682 -8.25 -2.72 27.64
CA GLY A 682 -8.05 -4.10 28.06
C GLY A 682 -8.42 -5.15 27.02
N SER A 683 -8.69 -4.75 25.76
CA SER A 683 -8.96 -5.66 24.63
C SER A 683 -7.77 -6.54 24.25
N GLY A 684 -6.55 -6.10 24.57
CA GLY A 684 -5.31 -6.73 24.12
C GLY A 684 -4.91 -6.36 22.69
N ALA A 685 -5.66 -5.47 22.01
CA ALA A 685 -5.27 -4.94 20.71
C ALA A 685 -3.97 -4.13 20.83
N ALA A 686 -3.15 -4.15 19.78
CA ALA A 686 -1.87 -3.43 19.73
C ALA A 686 -1.51 -3.15 18.26
N VAL A 687 -2.18 -2.18 17.66
CA VAL A 687 -2.00 -1.85 16.24
C VAL A 687 -0.75 -1.00 16.05
N ALA A 688 0.17 -1.51 15.22
CA ALA A 688 1.42 -0.87 14.88
C ALA A 688 1.20 0.54 14.29
N GLY A 689 1.83 1.55 14.88
CA GLY A 689 1.69 2.97 14.52
C GLY A 689 0.81 3.75 15.51
N ILE A 690 -0.13 3.09 16.18
CA ILE A 690 -0.75 3.61 17.42
C ILE A 690 0.19 3.30 18.60
N VAL A 691 0.57 2.02 18.73
CA VAL A 691 1.67 1.62 19.60
C VAL A 691 3.00 1.84 18.87
N PRO A 692 4.09 2.20 19.58
CA PRO A 692 5.39 2.39 18.96
C PRO A 692 5.89 1.14 18.22
N VAL A 693 6.38 1.33 17.01
CA VAL A 693 6.93 0.29 16.13
C VAL A 693 8.44 0.40 16.10
N ALA A 694 9.15 -0.70 16.32
CA ALA A 694 10.60 -0.71 16.15
C ALA A 694 10.95 -0.59 14.66
N MET A 695 11.65 0.49 14.29
CA MET A 695 12.19 0.67 12.95
C MET A 695 13.50 -0.11 12.80
N THR A 696 14.38 0.02 13.79
CA THR A 696 15.69 -0.63 13.81
C THR A 696 16.18 -0.75 15.26
N SER A 697 17.08 -1.70 15.52
CA SER A 697 17.69 -1.90 16.83
C SER A 697 19.14 -2.34 16.71
N ALA A 698 19.91 -2.13 17.78
CA ALA A 698 21.30 -2.54 17.93
C ALA A 698 21.58 -2.88 19.40
N THR A 699 22.52 -3.81 19.59
CA THR A 699 22.91 -4.26 20.93
C THR A 699 24.43 -4.23 21.06
N TRP A 700 24.91 -3.67 22.17
CA TRP A 700 26.31 -3.69 22.57
C TRP A 700 26.47 -4.66 23.73
N GLY A 701 27.61 -5.34 23.76
CA GLY A 701 27.87 -6.41 24.71
C GLY A 701 27.16 -7.70 24.30
N SER A 702 27.18 -8.68 25.18
CA SER A 702 26.45 -9.93 24.97
C SER A 702 25.32 -9.96 25.98
N PRO A 703 24.05 -9.76 25.56
CA PRO A 703 22.94 -10.11 26.43
C PRO A 703 23.16 -11.54 26.94
N PRO A 704 22.78 -11.87 28.20
CA PRO A 704 22.71 -13.25 28.65
C PRO A 704 22.01 -14.01 27.54
N SER A 705 22.64 -15.10 27.06
CA SER A 705 22.18 -15.83 25.87
C SER A 705 20.68 -15.72 25.84
N ALA A 706 20.17 -14.95 24.86
CA ALA A 706 18.79 -15.12 24.47
C ALA A 706 18.69 -16.63 24.37
N CYS A 707 17.82 -17.17 25.20
CA CYS A 707 17.47 -18.56 25.22
C CYS A 707 17.43 -18.95 23.72
N THR A 708 18.39 -19.77 23.27
CA THR A 708 18.67 -20.05 21.86
C THR A 708 18.41 -21.53 21.64
N PRO A 709 17.12 -21.91 21.56
CA PRO A 709 16.79 -23.29 21.36
C PRO A 709 17.33 -23.75 20.01
N PRO A 710 17.82 -24.99 19.90
CA PRO A 710 18.28 -25.55 18.63
C PRO A 710 17.18 -25.52 17.56
N VAL A 711 17.50 -25.01 16.36
CA VAL A 711 16.53 -24.92 15.26
C VAL A 711 16.24 -26.32 14.71
N PRO A 712 14.96 -26.78 14.72
CA PRO A 712 14.63 -28.08 14.16
C PRO A 712 14.66 -28.03 12.62
N ILE A 713 14.89 -29.17 11.99
CA ILE A 713 14.75 -29.38 10.54
C ILE A 713 13.38 -30.00 10.30
N LEU A 714 12.55 -29.36 9.48
CA LEU A 714 11.28 -29.94 9.05
C LEU A 714 11.59 -30.99 7.98
N ASN A 715 11.52 -32.27 8.38
CA ASN A 715 11.97 -33.42 7.58
C ASN A 715 10.95 -33.85 6.54
N ALA A 716 9.66 -33.80 6.88
CA ALA A 716 8.59 -34.23 5.97
C ALA A 716 7.24 -33.59 6.31
N THR A 717 6.44 -33.36 5.27
CA THR A 717 5.02 -33.03 5.34
C THR A 717 4.29 -34.08 4.48
N THR A 718 3.49 -34.95 5.11
CA THR A 718 2.81 -36.07 4.43
C THR A 718 1.32 -35.76 4.31
N PRO A 719 0.78 -35.58 3.09
CA PRO A 719 -0.64 -35.26 2.91
C PRO A 719 -1.54 -36.46 3.21
N GLY A 720 -2.73 -36.19 3.75
CA GLY A 720 -3.84 -37.11 3.95
C GLY A 720 -5.19 -36.42 3.71
N ASN A 721 -6.30 -37.16 3.89
CA ASN A 721 -7.63 -36.63 3.61
C ASN A 721 -8.02 -35.53 4.60
N GLY A 722 -8.01 -34.28 4.16
CA GLY A 722 -8.27 -33.11 5.00
C GLY A 722 -7.23 -32.93 6.12
N GLN A 723 -6.01 -33.42 5.92
CA GLN A 723 -4.95 -33.36 6.92
C GLN A 723 -3.54 -33.37 6.31
N VAL A 724 -2.55 -32.91 7.07
CA VAL A 724 -1.11 -33.07 6.77
C VAL A 724 -0.41 -33.53 8.05
N THR A 725 0.39 -34.60 7.95
CA THR A 725 1.25 -35.04 9.06
C THR A 725 2.67 -34.54 8.86
N LEU A 726 3.14 -33.73 9.79
CA LEU A 726 4.48 -33.18 9.83
C LEU A 726 5.42 -34.07 10.66
N ASN A 727 6.69 -34.13 10.26
CA ASN A 727 7.77 -34.73 11.05
C ASN A 727 9.01 -33.83 11.00
N TRP A 728 9.68 -33.62 12.13
CA TRP A 728 10.88 -32.79 12.24
C TRP A 728 11.98 -33.46 13.06
N SER A 729 13.19 -32.87 13.08
CA SER A 729 14.34 -33.40 13.83
C SER A 729 14.10 -33.34 15.34
N ASP A 730 14.70 -34.30 16.06
CA ASP A 730 14.60 -34.35 17.51
C ASP A 730 15.69 -33.52 18.17
N GLU A 731 15.30 -32.39 18.73
CA GLU A 731 16.20 -31.51 19.47
C GLU A 731 16.12 -31.72 21.00
N HIS A 732 15.03 -32.31 21.51
CA HIS A 732 14.81 -32.42 22.96
C HIS A 732 15.57 -33.59 23.61
N SER A 733 16.02 -34.56 22.82
CA SER A 733 16.91 -35.64 23.30
C SER A 733 18.35 -35.17 23.48
N GLY A 734 18.78 -34.15 22.72
CA GLY A 734 20.11 -33.55 22.82
C GLY A 734 20.20 -32.39 23.80
N ASP A 735 19.05 -31.82 24.18
CA ASP A 735 18.95 -30.63 25.02
C ASP A 735 17.71 -30.69 25.92
N ASP A 736 17.94 -30.78 27.24
CA ASP A 736 16.88 -30.97 28.23
C ASP A 736 16.03 -29.71 28.48
N GLN A 737 16.52 -28.54 28.04
CA GLN A 737 15.83 -27.25 28.13
C GLN A 737 14.71 -27.10 27.12
N VAL A 738 14.72 -27.87 26.02
CA VAL A 738 13.61 -27.91 25.07
C VAL A 738 12.36 -28.38 25.81
N THR A 739 11.32 -27.55 25.91
CA THR A 739 10.04 -27.89 26.53
C THR A 739 9.02 -28.39 25.51
N GLY A 740 9.19 -28.05 24.23
CA GLY A 740 8.28 -28.43 23.16
C GLY A 740 8.65 -27.82 21.81
N TYR A 741 7.68 -27.76 20.90
CA TYR A 741 7.82 -27.20 19.56
C TYR A 741 6.58 -26.38 19.20
N ARG A 742 6.75 -25.40 18.31
CA ARG A 742 5.64 -24.63 17.72
C ARG A 742 5.61 -24.84 16.21
N ILE A 743 4.41 -25.05 15.68
CA ILE A 743 4.15 -25.30 14.26
C ILE A 743 3.50 -24.06 13.67
N TYR A 744 3.97 -23.63 12.51
CA TYR A 744 3.45 -22.46 11.82
C TYR A 744 3.07 -22.78 10.38
N TYR A 745 2.04 -22.11 9.86
CA TYR A 745 1.90 -21.92 8.43
C TYR A 745 2.88 -20.85 7.94
N ASP A 746 3.33 -21.02 6.71
CA ASP A 746 3.95 -19.96 5.92
C ASP A 746 2.95 -19.49 4.85
N GLN A 747 2.37 -18.31 5.05
CA GLN A 747 1.39 -17.71 4.13
C GLN A 747 1.92 -16.39 3.61
N ALA A 748 2.33 -16.36 2.34
CA ALA A 748 2.89 -15.16 1.70
C ALA A 748 4.06 -14.52 2.50
N GLY A 749 4.93 -15.35 3.08
CA GLY A 749 6.08 -14.91 3.88
C GLY A 749 5.76 -14.53 5.34
N LYS A 750 4.50 -14.68 5.79
CA LYS A 750 4.09 -14.47 7.19
C LYS A 750 3.97 -15.82 7.93
N SER A 751 4.36 -15.83 9.20
CA SER A 751 4.24 -16.98 10.09
C SER A 751 2.92 -16.93 10.86
N GLN A 752 2.04 -17.93 10.72
CA GLN A 752 0.82 -18.04 11.53
C GLN A 752 0.92 -19.29 12.42
N LEU A 753 0.78 -19.13 13.74
CA LEU A 753 0.84 -20.25 14.68
C LEU A 753 -0.33 -21.22 14.45
N VAL A 754 -0.01 -22.51 14.26
CA VAL A 754 -0.96 -23.62 14.09
C VAL A 754 -1.17 -24.35 15.41
N ALA A 755 -0.08 -24.74 16.06
CA ALA A 755 -0.13 -25.50 17.30
C ALA A 755 1.15 -25.38 18.13
N GLU A 756 1.02 -25.57 19.43
CA GLU A 756 2.12 -25.85 20.35
C GLU A 756 2.04 -27.30 20.80
N VAL A 757 3.16 -28.00 20.74
CA VAL A 757 3.24 -29.42 21.11
C VAL A 757 4.37 -29.62 22.11
N GLY A 758 4.25 -30.64 22.96
CA GLY A 758 5.30 -30.99 23.93
C GLY A 758 6.55 -31.59 23.26
N LYS A 759 7.31 -32.39 24.01
CA LYS A 759 8.50 -33.13 23.54
C LYS A 759 8.14 -34.24 22.54
N VAL A 760 7.67 -33.86 21.36
CA VAL A 760 7.30 -34.73 20.24
C VAL A 760 7.94 -34.23 18.95
N THR A 761 8.07 -35.11 17.97
CA THR A 761 8.70 -34.80 16.67
C THR A 761 7.75 -34.97 15.49
N THR A 762 6.45 -35.05 15.77
CA THR A 762 5.40 -35.19 14.78
C THR A 762 4.12 -34.48 15.23
N TYR A 763 3.38 -33.95 14.26
CA TYR A 763 2.07 -33.34 14.46
C TYR A 763 1.21 -33.56 13.23
N THR A 764 -0.07 -33.90 13.42
CA THR A 764 -1.04 -33.99 12.33
C THR A 764 -1.97 -32.80 12.40
N ASP A 765 -1.84 -31.90 11.44
CA ASP A 765 -2.80 -30.83 11.21
C ASP A 765 -4.00 -31.39 10.46
N SER A 766 -5.22 -31.15 10.95
CA SER A 766 -6.45 -31.81 10.49
C SER A 766 -7.61 -30.82 10.36
N GLY A 767 -8.63 -31.15 9.56
CA GLY A 767 -9.71 -30.22 9.24
C GLY A 767 -9.38 -29.28 8.07
N LEU A 768 -8.34 -29.62 7.30
CA LEU A 768 -7.90 -28.88 6.12
C LEU A 768 -8.81 -29.17 4.92
N SER A 769 -8.87 -28.23 3.99
CA SER A 769 -9.53 -28.45 2.69
C SER A 769 -8.58 -29.16 1.72
N ASN A 770 -9.05 -30.23 1.08
CA ASN A 770 -8.26 -30.92 0.06
C ASN A 770 -8.04 -30.03 -1.18
N GLY A 771 -6.89 -30.22 -1.84
CA GLY A 771 -6.56 -29.54 -3.09
C GLY A 771 -5.92 -28.15 -2.95
N SER A 772 -5.77 -27.64 -1.72
CA SER A 772 -5.05 -26.39 -1.45
C SER A 772 -3.62 -26.66 -0.97
N GLU A 773 -2.63 -25.97 -1.52
CA GLU A 773 -1.25 -26.07 -1.05
C GLU A 773 -1.08 -25.32 0.28
N ILE A 774 -0.43 -25.97 1.24
CA ILE A 774 -0.18 -25.44 2.57
C ILE A 774 1.30 -25.66 2.91
N CYS A 775 1.99 -24.60 3.29
CA CYS A 775 3.40 -24.61 3.65
C CYS A 775 3.58 -24.46 5.16
N TYR A 776 4.52 -25.21 5.73
CA TYR A 776 4.79 -25.24 7.16
C TYR A 776 6.24 -24.91 7.49
N LYS A 777 6.44 -24.42 8.71
CA LYS A 777 7.74 -24.30 9.40
C LYS A 777 7.56 -24.59 10.89
N VAL A 778 8.63 -25.02 11.55
CA VAL A 778 8.63 -25.46 12.95
C VAL A 778 9.76 -24.77 13.72
N THR A 779 9.55 -24.52 15.00
CA THR A 779 10.56 -24.02 15.94
C THR A 779 10.59 -24.91 17.18
N THR A 780 11.69 -24.89 17.92
CA THR A 780 11.75 -25.44 19.29
C THR A 780 11.38 -24.36 20.30
N GLN A 781 10.86 -24.79 21.44
CA GLN A 781 10.46 -23.94 22.55
C GLN A 781 11.29 -24.30 23.80
N TYR A 782 11.77 -23.29 24.51
CA TYR A 782 12.19 -23.40 25.92
C TYR A 782 11.15 -22.68 26.80
N ALA A 783 11.28 -22.78 28.13
CA ALA A 783 10.34 -22.18 29.09
C ALA A 783 10.13 -20.64 28.98
N GLY A 784 10.95 -19.92 28.22
CA GLY A 784 10.84 -18.46 28.04
C GLY A 784 11.26 -17.93 26.68
N CYS A 785 11.45 -18.78 25.67
CA CYS A 785 11.84 -18.35 24.32
C CYS A 785 11.59 -19.43 23.26
N GLU A 786 11.89 -19.11 22.01
CA GLU A 786 11.69 -19.93 20.82
C GLU A 786 12.89 -19.83 19.87
N SER A 787 13.19 -20.87 19.10
CA SER A 787 14.24 -20.85 18.07
C SER A 787 13.87 -20.03 16.83
N GLU A 788 14.85 -19.81 15.96
CA GLU A 788 14.58 -19.48 14.55
C GLU A 788 13.74 -20.58 13.86
N PHE A 789 13.13 -20.24 12.73
CA PHE A 789 12.31 -21.16 11.94
C PHE A 789 13.15 -22.23 11.23
N SER A 790 12.60 -23.44 11.14
CA SER A 790 13.07 -24.49 10.23
C SER A 790 13.04 -24.07 8.76
N ASN A 791 13.55 -24.93 7.88
CA ASN A 791 13.20 -24.92 6.46
C ASN A 791 11.67 -25.02 6.25
N ILE A 792 11.20 -24.52 5.11
CA ILE A 792 9.78 -24.61 4.71
C ILE A 792 9.55 -25.88 3.89
N LEU A 793 8.49 -26.62 4.20
CA LEU A 793 7.97 -27.71 3.36
C LEU A 793 6.47 -27.53 3.14
N CYS A 794 6.02 -27.82 1.92
CA CYS A 794 4.62 -27.66 1.52
C CYS A 794 3.96 -29.00 1.21
N SER A 795 2.64 -29.08 1.37
CA SER A 795 1.83 -30.23 1.03
C SER A 795 0.42 -29.82 0.60
N ILE A 796 -0.16 -30.62 -0.29
CA ILE A 796 -1.54 -30.48 -0.73
C ILE A 796 -2.34 -31.63 -0.10
N PRO A 797 -3.17 -31.39 0.93
CA PRO A 797 -4.05 -32.41 1.49
C PRO A 797 -4.91 -33.00 0.36
N ASN A 798 -5.05 -34.32 0.35
CA ASN A 798 -5.82 -35.02 -0.67
C ASN A 798 -6.48 -36.27 -0.07
N PRO A 799 -7.60 -36.74 -0.65
CA PRO A 799 -8.27 -37.94 -0.18
C PRO A 799 -7.43 -39.20 -0.49
N GLN A 800 -6.39 -39.46 0.32
CA GLN A 800 -5.61 -40.68 0.22
C GLN A 800 -6.49 -41.89 0.57
N GLY A 801 -6.60 -42.83 -0.36
CA GLY A 801 -7.41 -44.05 -0.23
C GLY A 801 -8.45 -44.28 -1.33
N GLN A 802 -8.60 -43.37 -2.31
CA GLN A 802 -9.40 -43.59 -3.52
C GLN A 802 -8.59 -43.31 -4.80
N ALA A 803 -7.35 -43.79 -4.84
CA ALA A 803 -6.56 -43.78 -6.07
C ALA A 803 -7.14 -44.85 -7.01
N ILE A 804 -8.03 -44.42 -7.91
CA ILE A 804 -8.69 -45.30 -8.86
C ILE A 804 -8.10 -45.06 -10.24
N VAL A 805 -7.51 -46.09 -10.84
CA VAL A 805 -7.09 -46.00 -12.25
C VAL A 805 -8.33 -46.14 -13.12
N THR A 806 -8.57 -45.17 -14.00
CA THR A 806 -9.63 -45.22 -15.00
C THR A 806 -9.03 -45.06 -16.40
N ALA A 807 -9.64 -45.74 -17.37
CA ALA A 807 -9.22 -45.67 -18.76
C ALA A 807 -10.13 -44.70 -19.53
N THR A 808 -9.54 -43.69 -20.19
CA THR A 808 -10.31 -42.66 -20.91
C THR A 808 -10.45 -42.92 -22.41
N SER A 809 -9.56 -43.71 -23.00
CA SER A 809 -9.58 -44.01 -24.44
C SER A 809 -8.84 -45.30 -24.77
N LEU A 810 -9.37 -46.09 -25.71
CA LEU A 810 -8.75 -47.29 -26.27
C LEU A 810 -8.78 -47.21 -27.80
N GLU A 811 -7.61 -47.26 -28.45
CA GLU A 811 -7.49 -47.18 -29.90
C GLU A 811 -6.53 -48.23 -30.46
N THR A 812 -6.73 -48.60 -31.73
CA THR A 812 -5.77 -49.41 -32.49
C THR A 812 -5.06 -48.55 -33.52
N GLY A 813 -3.80 -48.86 -33.79
CA GLY A 813 -3.03 -48.14 -34.79
C GLY A 813 -1.74 -48.85 -35.16
N SER A 814 -0.92 -48.16 -35.94
CA SER A 814 0.41 -48.62 -36.32
C SER A 814 1.39 -47.47 -36.35
N TYR A 815 2.66 -47.80 -36.16
CA TYR A 815 3.75 -46.85 -36.32
C TYR A 815 4.26 -46.86 -37.76
N ILE A 816 4.07 -45.75 -38.47
CA ILE A 816 4.54 -45.59 -39.84
C ILE A 816 5.92 -44.95 -39.81
N LYS A 817 6.92 -45.68 -40.31
CA LYS A 817 8.28 -45.18 -40.47
C LYS A 817 8.44 -44.52 -41.85
N THR A 818 8.66 -43.22 -41.87
CA THR A 818 8.92 -42.44 -43.09
C THR A 818 10.38 -41.99 -43.14
N GLY A 819 11.00 -41.98 -44.33
CA GLY A 819 12.43 -41.66 -44.51
C GLY A 819 13.37 -42.89 -44.51
N LYS A 820 14.69 -42.65 -44.62
CA LYS A 820 15.72 -43.71 -44.67
C LYS A 820 16.86 -43.43 -43.69
N GLY A 821 17.47 -44.49 -43.15
CA GLY A 821 18.63 -44.40 -42.26
C GLY A 821 18.33 -43.71 -40.92
N LYS A 822 19.29 -42.91 -40.43
CA LYS A 822 19.20 -42.21 -39.13
C LYS A 822 18.16 -41.07 -39.10
N ASN A 823 17.66 -40.65 -40.26
CA ASN A 823 16.67 -39.57 -40.39
C ASN A 823 15.23 -40.11 -40.55
N ALA A 824 15.03 -41.41 -40.34
CA ALA A 824 13.71 -41.98 -40.44
C ALA A 824 12.88 -41.61 -39.20
N VAL A 825 11.71 -41.01 -39.41
CA VAL A 825 10.76 -40.61 -38.37
C VAL A 825 9.67 -41.67 -38.28
N THR A 826 9.39 -42.11 -37.06
CA THR A 826 8.32 -43.06 -36.76
C THR A 826 7.14 -42.28 -36.18
N THR A 827 6.01 -42.25 -36.88
CA THR A 827 4.82 -41.50 -36.46
C THR A 827 3.68 -42.47 -36.14
N TRP A 828 2.99 -42.25 -35.03
CA TRP A 828 1.76 -42.97 -34.70
C TRP A 828 0.64 -42.63 -35.69
N THR A 829 -0.12 -43.63 -36.14
CA THR A 829 -1.33 -43.41 -36.92
C THR A 829 -2.41 -44.38 -36.46
N THR A 830 -3.52 -43.83 -35.96
CA THR A 830 -4.71 -44.60 -35.59
C THR A 830 -5.32 -45.22 -36.85
N THR A 831 -5.51 -46.54 -36.84
CA THR A 831 -6.15 -47.31 -37.92
C THR A 831 -6.87 -48.53 -37.34
N SER A 832 -8.02 -48.86 -37.92
CA SER A 832 -8.82 -50.03 -37.57
C SER A 832 -8.79 -51.11 -38.67
N SER A 833 -7.94 -50.96 -39.69
CA SER A 833 -7.77 -51.93 -40.78
C SER A 833 -6.30 -52.24 -40.98
N PHE A 834 -5.95 -53.52 -40.96
CA PHE A 834 -4.59 -54.02 -41.03
C PHE A 834 -4.50 -55.12 -42.08
N THR A 835 -3.37 -55.31 -42.75
CA THR A 835 -3.15 -56.48 -43.59
C THR A 835 -2.50 -57.62 -42.81
N GLN A 836 -2.75 -58.87 -43.20
CA GLN A 836 -2.07 -60.01 -42.59
C GLN A 836 -0.55 -59.84 -42.72
N GLY A 837 0.16 -59.88 -41.60
CA GLY A 837 1.58 -59.56 -41.52
C GLY A 837 1.88 -58.23 -40.83
N ASP A 838 0.91 -57.34 -40.68
CA ASP A 838 1.08 -56.05 -39.98
C ASP A 838 1.20 -56.24 -38.47
N THR A 839 1.80 -55.24 -37.82
CA THR A 839 1.77 -55.11 -36.36
C THR A 839 0.56 -54.29 -35.98
N VAL A 840 -0.37 -54.89 -35.25
CA VAL A 840 -1.49 -54.17 -34.62
C VAL A 840 -1.00 -53.66 -33.27
N VAL A 841 -1.03 -52.34 -33.06
CA VAL A 841 -0.72 -51.74 -31.77
C VAL A 841 -2.02 -51.28 -31.12
N ILE A 842 -2.19 -51.61 -29.85
CA ILE A 842 -3.32 -51.22 -29.02
C ILE A 842 -2.79 -50.18 -28.03
N ARG A 843 -3.37 -48.98 -28.04
CA ARG A 843 -2.98 -47.88 -27.16
C ARG A 843 -4.15 -47.52 -26.25
N ILE A 844 -3.89 -47.46 -24.95
CA ILE A 844 -4.84 -47.04 -23.92
C ILE A 844 -4.32 -45.79 -23.22
N ARG A 845 -5.21 -44.88 -22.80
CA ARG A 845 -4.86 -43.78 -21.90
C ARG A 845 -5.44 -44.02 -20.51
N LEU A 846 -4.57 -44.04 -19.50
CA LEU A 846 -4.87 -44.28 -18.10
C LEU A 846 -4.68 -42.98 -17.30
N VAL A 847 -5.68 -42.64 -16.49
CA VAL A 847 -5.69 -41.44 -15.64
C VAL A 847 -6.18 -41.79 -14.25
N ASP A 848 -5.88 -40.93 -13.28
CA ASP A 848 -6.52 -41.00 -11.98
C ASP A 848 -7.97 -40.53 -12.10
N GLN A 849 -8.93 -41.33 -11.62
CA GLN A 849 -10.36 -41.08 -11.78
C GLN A 849 -10.80 -39.78 -11.09
N SER A 850 -10.16 -39.41 -9.98
CA SER A 850 -10.58 -38.28 -9.14
C SER A 850 -10.02 -36.95 -9.65
N THR A 851 -8.79 -36.95 -10.15
CA THR A 851 -8.07 -35.74 -10.58
C THR A 851 -8.05 -35.56 -12.09
N GLY A 852 -8.28 -36.62 -12.88
CA GLY A 852 -8.14 -36.61 -14.33
C GLY A 852 -6.70 -36.50 -14.83
N LEU A 853 -5.71 -36.53 -13.92
CA LEU A 853 -4.29 -36.42 -14.26
C LEU A 853 -3.77 -37.73 -14.87
N PRO A 854 -2.84 -37.67 -15.85
CA PRO A 854 -2.28 -38.87 -16.44
C PRO A 854 -1.49 -39.72 -15.45
N LEU A 855 -1.60 -41.04 -15.59
CA LEU A 855 -0.88 -42.00 -14.75
C LEU A 855 0.29 -42.60 -15.51
N ALA A 856 1.51 -42.25 -15.09
CA ALA A 856 2.73 -42.88 -15.61
C ALA A 856 2.98 -44.24 -14.96
N ASN A 857 3.67 -45.13 -15.69
CA ASN A 857 4.07 -46.47 -15.28
C ASN A 857 2.93 -47.48 -15.00
N ALA A 858 1.67 -47.13 -15.29
CA ALA A 858 0.56 -48.07 -15.24
C ALA A 858 0.58 -49.03 -16.45
N THR A 859 0.22 -50.29 -16.26
CA THR A 859 0.11 -51.30 -17.34
C THR A 859 -1.34 -51.70 -17.55
N ALA A 860 -1.67 -52.17 -18.75
CA ALA A 860 -3.00 -52.64 -19.10
C ALA A 860 -2.95 -54.01 -19.80
N ASP A 861 -3.91 -54.86 -19.47
CA ASP A 861 -4.12 -56.13 -20.15
C ASP A 861 -5.30 -56.01 -21.12
N PHE A 862 -5.14 -56.60 -22.30
CA PHE A 862 -6.14 -56.62 -23.35
C PHE A 862 -6.49 -58.05 -23.73
N THR A 863 -7.78 -58.31 -23.91
CA THR A 863 -8.27 -59.51 -24.58
C THR A 863 -8.65 -59.16 -26.02
N ILE A 864 -8.00 -59.80 -26.98
CA ILE A 864 -8.41 -59.79 -28.39
C ILE A 864 -9.34 -60.97 -28.61
N SER A 865 -10.54 -60.69 -29.13
CA SER A 865 -11.51 -61.71 -29.53
C SER A 865 -11.91 -61.58 -30.99
N GLY A 866 -12.29 -62.68 -31.64
CA GLY A 866 -12.68 -62.71 -33.04
C GLY A 866 -12.39 -64.06 -33.69
N PRO A 867 -11.93 -64.10 -34.95
CA PRO A 867 -11.48 -65.32 -35.63
C PRO A 867 -10.37 -66.08 -34.87
N GLN A 868 -9.60 -65.39 -34.03
CA GLN A 868 -8.65 -65.96 -33.07
C GLN A 868 -8.70 -65.13 -31.78
N ASN A 869 -8.55 -65.79 -30.64
CA ASN A 869 -8.46 -65.11 -29.34
C ASN A 869 -7.01 -65.11 -28.83
N LEU A 870 -6.58 -63.99 -28.25
CA LEU A 870 -5.31 -63.88 -27.52
C LEU A 870 -5.39 -62.80 -26.44
N THR A 871 -4.44 -62.82 -25.51
CA THR A 871 -4.24 -61.76 -24.53
C THR A 871 -2.92 -61.05 -24.77
N LEU A 872 -2.89 -59.75 -24.49
CA LEU A 872 -1.72 -58.89 -24.64
C LEU A 872 -1.59 -58.02 -23.39
N THR A 873 -0.37 -57.84 -22.89
CA THR A 873 -0.06 -56.92 -21.79
C THR A 873 0.73 -55.75 -22.36
N SER A 874 0.37 -54.54 -21.97
CA SER A 874 1.08 -53.33 -22.39
C SER A 874 2.43 -53.17 -21.69
N GLY A 875 3.31 -52.37 -22.29
CA GLY A 875 4.38 -51.73 -21.51
C GLY A 875 3.81 -50.74 -20.49
N PRO A 876 4.64 -50.24 -19.56
CA PRO A 876 4.25 -49.16 -18.66
C PRO A 876 3.87 -47.90 -19.44
N SER A 877 2.88 -47.16 -18.95
CA SER A 877 2.46 -45.89 -19.54
C SER A 877 3.53 -44.81 -19.41
N ASP A 878 3.57 -43.91 -20.39
CA ASP A 878 4.41 -42.72 -20.38
C ASP A 878 3.87 -41.61 -19.44
N PRO A 879 4.60 -40.49 -19.24
CA PRO A 879 4.13 -39.37 -18.41
C PRO A 879 2.79 -38.75 -18.82
N ASP A 880 2.33 -38.98 -20.04
CA ASP A 880 1.05 -38.51 -20.57
C ASP A 880 -0.08 -39.55 -20.42
N GLY A 881 0.23 -40.68 -19.77
CA GLY A 881 -0.71 -41.74 -19.38
C GLY A 881 -0.95 -42.80 -20.46
N PHE A 882 -0.17 -42.83 -21.55
CA PHE A 882 -0.40 -43.76 -22.66
C PHE A 882 0.39 -45.05 -22.50
N ALA A 883 -0.31 -46.19 -22.47
CA ALA A 883 0.27 -47.53 -22.45
C ALA A 883 -0.03 -48.30 -23.75
N GLU A 884 0.93 -49.07 -24.26
CA GLU A 884 0.82 -49.75 -25.55
C GLU A 884 1.16 -51.24 -25.50
N ALA A 885 0.38 -52.06 -26.22
CA ALA A 885 0.68 -53.46 -26.50
C ALA A 885 0.70 -53.71 -28.01
N SER A 886 1.62 -54.55 -28.49
CA SER A 886 1.79 -54.84 -29.92
C SER A 886 1.57 -56.31 -30.24
N TRP A 887 0.76 -56.60 -31.25
CA TRP A 887 0.55 -57.93 -31.81
C TRP A 887 1.03 -58.02 -33.25
N LYS A 888 2.04 -58.85 -33.50
CA LYS A 888 2.52 -59.14 -34.86
C LYS A 888 1.66 -60.24 -35.50
N THR A 889 0.88 -59.87 -36.50
CA THR A 889 0.11 -60.85 -37.29
C THR A 889 1.01 -61.57 -38.29
N SER A 890 0.58 -62.74 -38.77
CA SER A 890 1.35 -63.59 -39.67
C SER A 890 0.76 -63.60 -41.08
N THR A 891 1.62 -63.52 -42.10
CA THR A 891 1.24 -63.62 -43.52
C THR A 891 0.94 -65.07 -43.92
N PRO A 892 -0.06 -65.34 -44.77
CA PRO A 892 -0.23 -66.65 -45.40
C PRO A 892 0.99 -67.06 -46.23
N ASN A 893 1.19 -68.37 -46.42
CA ASN A 893 2.24 -68.84 -47.32
C ASN A 893 1.90 -68.54 -48.80
N LYS A 894 2.85 -68.77 -49.73
CA LYS A 894 2.67 -68.49 -51.18
C LYS A 894 1.48 -69.22 -51.85
N ARG A 895 0.83 -70.18 -51.17
CA ARG A 895 -0.37 -70.90 -51.64
C ARG A 895 -1.66 -70.41 -50.96
N GLY A 896 -1.61 -69.33 -50.17
CA GLY A 896 -2.76 -68.79 -49.42
C GLY A 896 -3.15 -69.61 -48.19
N VAL A 897 -2.27 -70.51 -47.71
CA VAL A 897 -2.54 -71.40 -46.57
C VAL A 897 -1.75 -70.93 -45.35
N GLY A 898 -2.38 -70.90 -44.17
CA GLY A 898 -1.80 -70.35 -42.93
C GLY A 898 -1.96 -68.82 -42.82
N GLY A 899 -1.34 -68.21 -41.82
CA GLY A 899 -1.49 -66.78 -41.50
C GLY A 899 -2.49 -66.52 -40.38
N THR A 900 -2.54 -65.28 -39.88
CA THR A 900 -3.53 -64.87 -38.88
C THR A 900 -4.91 -64.83 -39.54
N PRO A 901 -5.95 -65.49 -39.01
CA PRO A 901 -7.26 -65.57 -39.67
C PRO A 901 -7.84 -64.19 -40.06
N THR A 902 -8.50 -64.10 -41.21
CA THR A 902 -9.16 -62.87 -41.65
C THR A 902 -10.52 -62.70 -40.98
N GLY A 903 -10.96 -61.46 -40.80
CA GLY A 903 -12.22 -61.09 -40.17
C GLY A 903 -12.11 -59.91 -39.21
N SER A 904 -13.20 -59.66 -38.47
CA SER A 904 -13.27 -58.59 -37.47
C SER A 904 -12.80 -59.09 -36.11
N TYR A 905 -11.93 -58.32 -35.49
CA TYR A 905 -11.41 -58.52 -34.14
C TYR A 905 -11.85 -57.38 -33.23
N THR A 906 -12.02 -57.70 -31.95
CA THR A 906 -12.31 -56.73 -30.88
C THR A 906 -11.22 -56.80 -29.83
N ALA A 907 -10.54 -55.69 -29.59
CA ALA A 907 -9.65 -55.50 -28.45
C ALA A 907 -10.45 -54.95 -27.27
N THR A 908 -10.45 -55.63 -26.14
CA THR A 908 -11.15 -55.21 -24.92
C THR A 908 -10.15 -55.07 -23.78
N LEU A 909 -10.19 -53.94 -23.06
CA LEU A 909 -9.45 -53.77 -21.81
C LEU A 909 -9.97 -54.76 -20.77
N SER A 910 -9.09 -55.59 -20.24
CA SER A 910 -9.41 -56.62 -19.25
C SER A 910 -8.82 -56.35 -17.86
N ASP A 911 -7.76 -55.55 -17.75
CA ASP A 911 -7.22 -55.07 -16.47
C ASP A 911 -6.38 -53.80 -16.65
N ALA A 912 -6.25 -53.00 -15.60
CA ALA A 912 -5.32 -51.88 -15.51
C ALA A 912 -4.66 -51.84 -14.12
N VAL A 913 -3.32 -51.82 -14.08
CA VAL A 913 -2.55 -52.02 -12.85
C VAL A 913 -1.57 -50.88 -12.65
N LEU A 914 -1.60 -50.28 -11.45
CA LEU A 914 -0.58 -49.36 -10.94
C LEU A 914 -0.46 -49.54 -9.43
N GLY A 915 0.77 -49.56 -8.91
CA GLY A 915 1.01 -49.71 -7.47
C GLY A 915 0.32 -48.59 -6.67
N GLY A 916 -0.51 -48.96 -5.70
CA GLY A 916 -1.28 -48.01 -4.89
C GLY A 916 -2.63 -47.59 -5.49
N TYR A 917 -3.01 -48.10 -6.66
CA TYR A 917 -4.30 -47.83 -7.31
C TYR A 917 -5.20 -49.08 -7.36
N THR A 918 -6.52 -48.88 -7.37
CA THR A 918 -7.50 -49.91 -7.72
C THR A 918 -8.15 -49.59 -9.06
N TRP A 919 -8.34 -50.57 -9.94
CA TRP A 919 -9.03 -50.34 -11.21
C TRP A 919 -10.55 -50.22 -11.01
N ASP A 920 -11.18 -49.28 -11.70
CA ASP A 920 -12.65 -49.08 -11.67
C ASP A 920 -13.45 -50.12 -12.46
N ASN A 921 -12.76 -51.07 -13.12
CA ASN A 921 -13.36 -52.03 -14.04
C ASN A 921 -14.06 -51.37 -15.25
N VAL A 922 -13.67 -50.16 -15.65
CA VAL A 922 -14.19 -49.54 -16.88
C VAL A 922 -13.84 -50.41 -18.08
N SER A 923 -14.86 -50.94 -18.74
CA SER A 923 -14.70 -51.76 -19.93
C SER A 923 -14.69 -50.88 -21.17
N LEU A 924 -13.51 -50.72 -21.78
CA LEU A 924 -13.36 -50.13 -23.11
C LEU A 924 -13.04 -51.22 -24.13
N SER A 925 -13.65 -51.11 -25.31
CA SER A 925 -13.37 -52.00 -26.44
C SER A 925 -13.23 -51.22 -27.74
N THR A 926 -12.36 -51.67 -28.63
CA THR A 926 -12.22 -51.13 -29.99
C THR A 926 -12.17 -52.26 -31.02
N ASN A 927 -12.72 -52.02 -32.22
CA ASN A 927 -12.81 -53.01 -33.28
C ASN A 927 -11.79 -52.72 -34.38
N PHE A 928 -11.18 -53.78 -34.93
CA PHE A 928 -10.32 -53.70 -36.12
C PHE A 928 -10.50 -54.91 -37.04
N THR A 929 -10.10 -54.80 -38.30
CA THR A 929 -10.27 -55.85 -39.31
C THR A 929 -8.94 -56.28 -39.93
N LEU A 930 -8.83 -57.59 -40.19
CA LEU A 930 -7.85 -58.18 -41.11
C LEU A 930 -8.63 -58.64 -42.36
N PRO A 931 -8.49 -57.99 -43.53
CA PRO A 931 -9.23 -58.31 -44.74
C PRO A 931 -8.79 -59.64 -45.36
#